data_AF-A0AA35LAP6-F1
#
_entry.id   AF-A0AA35LAP6-F1
#
_cell.length_a   1.000
_cell.length_b   1.000
_cell.length_c   1.000
_cell.angle_alpha   90.00
_cell.angle_beta   90.00
_cell.angle_gamma   90.00
#
_symmetry.space_group_name_H-M   'P 1'
#
loop_
_entity.id
_entity.type
_entity.pdbx_description
1 polymer ?
#
loop_
_entity_poly.entity_id
_entity_poly.type
_entity_poly.pdbx_seq_one_letter_code
_entity_poly.pdbx_strand_id
1 'polypeptide(L)'
;MVVVAASPSPSSSAAASCARRLARRSRSALVLALTVLLVQTLVVWNFSSLDSGEEEQQRPPQGSSSRSASRRREKRDLESSNPGHDGHRAHQHRKGPGAFRAKAAMDQPLNPYKGLETQDGYFSHRPKEKMRTDSNNENSVPKDLENIDNSNFAPRTQKQKHQVELVKKPLSKQKERLRRKLEQEEKVKENSLLGKSSNEVLQYGHPAPKTSINGSQLKDIHRSQARQHHLKKNGNSSPELAYEQPPKCEISGKEAISALSRAKSKQCRQEIAEMYCQHKQGKLMPEQVTRFCPLEGKANHNVQWDEDSVEYMPANPVRIAFVLVVHGRASRQLTRMFKAIYHKDHFYYIHVDKRSNYLYRQVLQFANQYPNVKVTSWRMATIWGGASLLSTYLQSMQDLMEMKDWQWDFFINLSAADYPIRTNDQLVAFLSRYRDMNFLKSHGRDNARFIRKQGLDRLFLECDTHMWRLGDRKIPEGITVDGGSDWFLLNRKFVEYITFSNDDLVTKMKRFYSYTLLPAESFFHTVLENSPHCNTMVDNNLHITNWNRKLGCKCQYKNIVDWCGCSPNDFKPADFHRFQQTTRPTFFARKFEAVVNQEIIGQLDYYLYGNYPSGTPGLRSYWENVYDEPDGIHSISDVMLTMYHSFARLGLRRAETSFHTDGENSCRYYPMGHPFSVQLYFLADHFQGFLVKHHATNLAASKLETLETWVMPKKVFKIASPPSDFGRLQFSEIGTDWDAKERIFRNFGGLIGPMDEPIGMQKWGKGPNVTVTVIWVDPTNTIAATYDILIESSAEFTHYKPPLNLPLRPGIWTVKILHHWVPVAETKFLVSPLTFSNRQSIRQEEATRLHGGPPKNAYMEQSFQGLNPVLNIPIDAAQVDQAKKNAALTGSKLENWVDKLVGGMWSAVDICSTGPTSCPVMQACSQTSWSSLSPDPKSELGPVKPDGRLR
;
A
#
# COMPACT_ATOMS: atom_id res chain seq x y z
N MET A 1 -17.36 -11.95 -87.52
CA MET A 1 -17.41 -13.43 -87.63
C MET A 1 -16.63 -14.04 -86.49
N VAL A 2 -17.20 -15.02 -85.80
CA VAL A 2 -16.64 -16.38 -85.65
C VAL A 2 -15.10 -16.52 -85.62
N VAL A 3 -14.58 -16.81 -84.41
CA VAL A 3 -13.69 -17.96 -84.08
C VAL A 3 -12.13 -17.89 -84.23
N VAL A 4 -11.50 -18.09 -83.05
CA VAL A 4 -10.26 -18.85 -82.72
C VAL A 4 -8.86 -18.20 -82.70
N ALA A 5 -8.13 -18.69 -81.69
CA ALA A 5 -6.88 -18.27 -81.09
C ALA A 5 -5.58 -18.60 -81.86
N ALA A 6 -4.51 -17.91 -81.48
CA ALA A 6 -3.30 -18.56 -80.93
C ALA A 6 -2.53 -17.57 -80.02
N SER A 7 -1.52 -18.05 -79.28
CA SER A 7 -0.75 -17.31 -78.26
C SER A 7 0.62 -17.98 -78.06
N PRO A 8 1.64 -17.37 -77.40
CA PRO A 8 1.88 -15.95 -77.09
C PRO A 8 3.36 -15.50 -77.36
N SER A 9 3.73 -14.32 -76.81
CA SER A 9 5.10 -13.77 -76.59
C SER A 9 5.73 -12.99 -77.77
N PRO A 10 6.65 -12.01 -77.53
CA PRO A 10 7.31 -11.68 -76.26
C PRO A 10 7.04 -10.25 -75.72
N SER A 11 7.95 -9.78 -74.85
CA SER A 11 7.95 -8.59 -73.99
C SER A 11 8.15 -7.21 -74.66
N SER A 12 8.01 -6.14 -73.84
CA SER A 12 8.54 -4.77 -74.01
C SER A 12 7.78 -3.82 -74.98
N SER A 13 7.85 -2.48 -74.90
CA SER A 13 8.08 -1.56 -73.75
C SER A 13 7.90 -0.07 -74.14
N ALA A 14 7.36 0.74 -73.21
CA ALA A 14 7.63 2.18 -73.04
C ALA A 14 7.25 3.20 -74.15
N ALA A 15 7.60 4.48 -73.88
CA ALA A 15 7.51 5.70 -74.72
C ALA A 15 6.09 6.26 -75.02
N ALA A 16 5.88 7.58 -75.17
CA ALA A 16 6.60 8.79 -74.68
C ALA A 16 5.65 10.01 -74.74
N SER A 17 5.86 11.10 -73.99
CA SER A 17 6.47 12.38 -74.46
C SER A 17 5.91 13.55 -73.60
N CYS A 18 6.45 14.79 -73.54
CA CYS A 18 7.81 15.35 -73.70
C CYS A 18 7.78 16.85 -73.29
N ALA A 19 8.73 17.38 -72.47
CA ALA A 19 9.11 18.82 -72.44
C ALA A 19 10.32 19.21 -71.54
N ARG A 20 11.52 19.25 -72.13
CA ARG A 20 12.56 20.32 -72.01
C ARG A 20 12.72 21.17 -70.71
N ARG A 21 13.77 20.93 -69.91
CA ARG A 21 15.03 21.74 -69.76
C ARG A 21 15.81 21.41 -68.46
N LEU A 22 17.13 21.58 -68.47
CA LEU A 22 18.02 21.20 -67.35
C LEU A 22 19.29 22.09 -67.29
N ALA A 23 19.94 22.10 -66.12
CA ALA A 23 21.32 22.52 -65.81
C ALA A 23 21.70 24.02 -65.87
N ARG A 24 21.71 24.69 -64.69
CA ARG A 24 22.91 25.37 -64.12
C ARG A 24 22.60 26.09 -62.78
N ARG A 25 23.03 25.52 -61.65
CA ARG A 25 23.91 26.17 -60.63
C ARG A 25 24.20 25.23 -59.45
N SER A 26 25.45 25.30 -58.98
CA SER A 26 26.00 24.56 -57.84
C SER A 26 26.36 25.52 -56.69
N ARG A 27 26.84 24.96 -55.56
CA ARG A 27 27.21 25.61 -54.28
C ARG A 27 26.02 25.96 -53.36
N SER A 28 25.80 25.09 -52.36
CA SER A 28 25.19 25.41 -51.04
C SER A 28 25.32 24.24 -50.05
N ALA A 29 25.14 23.00 -50.50
CA ALA A 29 25.01 21.83 -49.61
C ALA A 29 26.28 21.41 -48.84
N LEU A 30 27.48 21.81 -49.29
CA LEU A 30 28.76 21.30 -48.74
C LEU A 30 29.27 22.10 -47.52
N VAL A 31 28.69 23.27 -47.23
CA VAL A 31 29.11 24.13 -46.11
C VAL A 31 28.48 23.68 -44.78
N LEU A 32 27.25 23.16 -44.81
CA LEU A 32 26.50 22.73 -43.62
C LEU A 32 27.03 21.44 -42.97
N ALA A 33 27.81 20.63 -43.69
CA ALA A 33 28.38 19.39 -43.15
C ALA A 33 29.62 19.62 -42.27
N LEU A 34 30.40 20.67 -42.55
CA LEU A 34 31.65 20.96 -41.83
C LEU A 34 31.43 21.74 -40.53
N THR A 35 30.37 22.56 -40.44
CA THR A 35 30.10 23.38 -39.25
C THR A 35 29.58 22.59 -38.04
N VAL A 36 28.94 21.44 -38.25
CA VAL A 36 28.39 20.62 -37.15
C VAL A 36 29.49 19.82 -36.43
N LEU A 37 30.46 19.29 -37.16
CA LEU A 37 31.59 18.53 -36.59
C LEU A 37 32.56 19.40 -35.77
N LEU A 38 32.65 20.70 -36.07
CA LEU A 38 33.50 21.65 -35.35
C LEU A 38 32.92 22.14 -34.01
N VAL A 39 31.63 21.89 -33.73
CA VAL A 39 30.97 22.35 -32.50
C VAL A 39 30.95 21.29 -31.40
N GLN A 40 30.98 19.99 -31.75
CA GLN A 40 30.99 18.91 -30.75
C GLN A 40 32.36 18.68 -30.09
N THR A 41 33.45 19.21 -30.66
CA THR A 41 34.82 19.07 -30.13
C THR A 41 35.25 20.20 -29.19
N LEU A 42 34.45 21.27 -29.05
CA LEU A 42 34.80 22.49 -28.30
C LEU A 42 34.21 22.59 -26.88
N VAL A 43 33.49 21.54 -26.41
CA VAL A 43 32.77 21.57 -25.12
C VAL A 43 33.38 20.61 -24.07
N VAL A 44 34.44 19.86 -24.42
CA VAL A 44 35.09 18.90 -23.52
C VAL A 44 36.60 19.17 -23.42
N TRP A 45 36.97 20.39 -23.00
CA TRP A 45 38.16 20.70 -22.17
C TRP A 45 38.32 22.20 -21.88
N ASN A 46 37.87 22.63 -20.69
CA ASN A 46 38.21 23.86 -19.93
C ASN A 46 37.11 24.04 -18.86
N PHE A 47 37.35 24.17 -17.55
CA PHE A 47 38.56 24.30 -16.72
C PHE A 47 38.44 23.33 -15.50
N SER A 48 39.47 22.98 -14.71
CA SER A 48 40.94 22.92 -14.90
C SER A 48 41.58 22.19 -13.71
N SER A 49 42.82 21.73 -13.88
CA SER A 49 43.85 21.69 -12.83
C SER A 49 45.20 22.04 -13.46
N LEU A 50 46.16 22.54 -12.69
CA LEU A 50 47.35 23.23 -13.19
C LEU A 50 48.63 22.38 -13.23
N ASP A 51 49.51 22.80 -14.15
CA ASP A 51 50.97 22.72 -14.19
C ASP A 51 51.74 21.38 -14.31
N SER A 52 52.72 21.46 -15.23
CA SER A 52 54.05 20.81 -15.33
C SER A 52 54.25 19.33 -14.92
N GLY A 53 54.89 18.49 -15.75
CA GLY A 53 55.58 18.80 -17.01
C GLY A 53 56.12 17.56 -17.75
N GLU A 54 57.16 17.77 -18.55
CA GLU A 54 57.82 16.83 -19.47
C GLU A 54 58.43 15.58 -18.76
N GLU A 55 58.77 14.46 -19.41
CA GLU A 55 59.04 14.22 -20.85
C GLU A 55 58.75 12.75 -21.30
N GLU A 56 59.24 12.38 -22.50
CA GLU A 56 59.20 11.10 -23.22
C GLU A 56 59.51 9.80 -22.42
N GLN A 57 59.25 8.55 -22.86
CA GLN A 57 59.41 7.99 -24.23
C GLN A 57 58.64 6.65 -24.47
N GLN A 58 59.04 5.88 -25.49
CA GLN A 58 58.18 5.00 -26.30
C GLN A 58 57.96 3.53 -25.81
N ARG A 59 56.80 3.00 -26.23
CA ARG A 59 56.35 1.58 -26.36
C ARG A 59 57.32 0.67 -27.18
N PRO A 60 57.09 -0.67 -27.33
CA PRO A 60 56.54 -1.74 -26.46
C PRO A 60 57.38 -3.06 -26.66
N PRO A 61 56.89 -4.32 -26.87
CA PRO A 61 55.70 -5.09 -26.41
C PRO A 61 56.00 -6.55 -25.88
N GLN A 62 54.94 -7.27 -25.44
CA GLN A 62 54.77 -8.75 -25.47
C GLN A 62 55.69 -9.67 -24.62
N GLY A 63 55.28 -10.93 -24.38
CA GLY A 63 56.22 -11.93 -23.81
C GLY A 63 55.77 -13.38 -23.62
N SER A 64 54.67 -13.66 -22.90
CA SER A 64 54.09 -15.01 -22.68
C SER A 64 54.86 -16.04 -21.80
N SER A 65 54.13 -17.11 -21.45
CA SER A 65 54.57 -18.35 -20.78
C SER A 65 54.98 -18.26 -19.28
N SER A 66 55.02 -19.36 -18.52
CA SER A 66 53.93 -20.27 -18.07
C SER A 66 54.53 -21.32 -17.10
N ARG A 67 53.69 -22.09 -16.40
CA ARG A 67 54.05 -23.26 -15.55
C ARG A 67 54.86 -22.94 -14.27
N SER A 68 54.95 -23.82 -13.26
CA SER A 68 53.96 -24.75 -12.68
C SER A 68 54.53 -25.43 -11.43
N ALA A 69 53.72 -25.63 -10.37
CA ALA A 69 53.94 -26.62 -9.29
C ALA A 69 55.21 -26.46 -8.41
N SER A 70 55.37 -27.12 -7.26
CA SER A 70 54.40 -27.44 -6.19
C SER A 70 55.11 -27.92 -4.90
N ARG A 71 54.41 -27.85 -3.75
CA ARG A 71 54.55 -28.73 -2.56
C ARG A 71 55.91 -28.85 -1.84
N ARG A 72 55.96 -28.28 -0.62
CA ARG A 72 56.19 -28.93 0.72
C ARG A 72 56.52 -27.78 1.68
N ARG A 73 55.81 -27.48 2.78
CA ARG A 73 55.13 -28.27 3.83
C ARG A 73 56.09 -29.03 4.74
N GLU A 74 56.49 -28.38 5.84
CA GLU A 74 56.55 -29.03 7.16
C GLU A 74 56.25 -28.02 8.28
N LYS A 75 56.16 -28.50 9.53
CA LYS A 75 55.54 -27.82 10.69
C LYS A 75 56.24 -28.26 11.97
N ARG A 76 56.49 -27.34 12.92
CA ARG A 76 56.63 -27.69 14.34
C ARG A 76 56.42 -26.51 15.29
N ASP A 77 55.56 -26.77 16.26
CA ASP A 77 54.92 -25.88 17.23
C ASP A 77 55.71 -25.76 18.57
N LEU A 78 55.21 -24.90 19.48
CA LEU A 78 55.42 -24.90 20.97
C LEU A 78 56.79 -24.34 21.49
N GLU A 79 56.94 -23.82 22.74
CA GLU A 79 56.03 -23.73 23.90
C GLU A 79 56.30 -22.56 24.90
N SER A 80 55.29 -22.24 25.73
CA SER A 80 55.26 -21.64 27.11
C SER A 80 56.30 -20.61 27.63
N SER A 81 55.83 -19.55 28.32
CA SER A 81 55.81 -19.45 29.81
C SER A 81 55.38 -18.05 30.36
N ASN A 82 54.96 -18.01 31.63
CA ASN A 82 54.51 -16.84 32.46
C ASN A 82 55.17 -17.00 33.88
N PRO A 83 54.99 -16.15 34.94
CA PRO A 83 54.13 -14.96 35.19
C PRO A 83 55.00 -13.70 35.52
N GLY A 84 54.63 -12.61 36.24
CA GLY A 84 53.41 -12.06 36.87
C GLY A 84 53.70 -11.24 38.15
N HIS A 85 52.69 -10.54 38.72
CA HIS A 85 52.75 -9.64 39.92
C HIS A 85 53.65 -8.38 39.81
N ASP A 86 53.48 -7.25 40.52
CA ASP A 86 52.34 -6.52 41.16
C ASP A 86 52.80 -5.04 41.38
N GLY A 87 52.11 -4.07 42.00
CA GLY A 87 50.80 -4.02 42.67
C GLY A 87 50.59 -2.75 43.52
N HIS A 88 49.48 -2.01 43.31
CA HIS A 88 49.07 -0.80 44.07
C HIS A 88 50.06 0.40 44.02
N ARG A 89 49.80 1.63 44.53
CA ARG A 89 48.72 2.19 45.38
C ARG A 89 48.49 3.68 45.03
N ALA A 90 47.31 4.24 45.33
CA ALA A 90 46.97 5.64 45.06
C ALA A 90 47.08 6.55 46.31
N HIS A 91 47.18 7.88 46.10
CA HIS A 91 46.86 8.89 47.13
C HIS A 91 46.32 10.20 46.51
N GLN A 92 45.61 11.00 47.31
CA GLN A 92 44.83 12.18 46.89
C GLN A 92 45.38 13.51 47.46
N HIS A 93 44.82 14.61 46.92
CA HIS A 93 44.40 15.85 47.63
C HIS A 93 45.28 17.13 47.68
N ARG A 94 44.70 18.19 47.05
CA ARG A 94 44.23 19.48 47.65
C ARG A 94 45.03 20.80 47.46
N LYS A 95 44.25 21.79 46.99
CA LYS A 95 44.24 23.27 47.24
C LYS A 95 45.29 24.16 46.54
N GLY A 96 44.79 25.26 45.92
CA GLY A 96 45.54 26.41 45.36
C GLY A 96 45.89 27.45 46.44
N PRO A 97 45.61 28.78 46.32
CA PRO A 97 44.85 29.52 45.28
C PRO A 97 45.57 30.81 44.77
N GLY A 98 44.88 31.66 43.98
CA GLY A 98 45.32 33.05 43.73
C GLY A 98 44.45 33.82 42.72
N ALA A 99 44.15 35.11 43.00
CA ALA A 99 43.44 36.01 42.08
C ALA A 99 43.75 37.49 42.40
N PHE A 100 43.78 38.36 41.38
CA PHE A 100 43.94 39.83 41.51
C PHE A 100 43.12 40.58 40.45
N ARG A 101 43.02 41.92 40.57
CA ARG A 101 41.91 42.74 40.01
C ARG A 101 42.36 44.18 39.67
N ALA A 102 41.93 44.74 38.53
CA ALA A 102 42.11 46.16 38.16
C ALA A 102 40.98 46.67 37.22
N LYS A 103 40.91 47.99 36.96
CA LYS A 103 39.88 48.70 36.15
C LYS A 103 40.50 49.79 35.25
N ALA A 104 39.87 50.07 34.09
CA ALA A 104 39.74 51.37 33.34
C ALA A 104 39.38 51.06 31.87
N ALA A 105 38.76 51.93 31.04
CA ALA A 105 37.87 53.10 31.22
C ALA A 105 37.09 53.31 29.88
N MET A 106 36.27 54.36 29.75
CA MET A 106 35.38 54.62 28.59
C MET A 106 36.07 55.41 27.46
N ASP A 107 35.61 55.28 26.20
CA ASP A 107 34.79 56.32 25.56
C ASP A 107 34.23 55.96 24.15
N GLN A 108 33.23 56.74 23.70
CA GLN A 108 32.62 56.73 22.36
C GLN A 108 32.86 58.09 21.66
N PRO A 109 32.53 58.19 20.35
CA PRO A 109 31.65 59.29 19.94
C PRO A 109 30.50 58.86 18.99
N LEU A 110 29.56 59.77 18.73
CA LEU A 110 28.29 59.52 18.03
C LEU A 110 28.22 60.03 16.57
N ASN A 111 27.21 59.50 15.86
CA ASN A 111 26.42 60.06 14.73
C ASN A 111 26.28 61.62 14.72
N PRO A 112 25.93 62.33 13.59
CA PRO A 112 24.74 62.02 12.75
C PRO A 112 24.79 62.51 11.24
N TYR A 113 23.58 62.74 10.65
CA TYR A 113 23.20 63.27 9.31
C TYR A 113 22.96 62.19 8.21
N LYS A 114 21.80 62.07 7.52
CA LYS A 114 20.96 63.01 6.72
C LYS A 114 21.71 63.63 5.52
N GLY A 115 21.31 63.52 4.25
CA GLY A 115 20.16 62.87 3.60
C GLY A 115 19.28 63.88 2.84
N LEU A 116 19.20 63.76 1.50
CA LEU A 116 18.21 64.42 0.62
C LEU A 116 18.11 63.70 -0.74
N GLU A 117 17.15 64.11 -1.58
CA GLU A 117 16.69 63.42 -2.80
C GLU A 117 17.19 64.06 -4.10
N THR A 118 17.08 63.34 -5.22
CA THR A 118 16.55 63.91 -6.49
C THR A 118 16.07 62.82 -7.46
N GLN A 119 15.11 63.16 -8.30
CA GLN A 119 14.63 62.38 -9.46
C GLN A 119 15.63 62.55 -10.64
N ASP A 120 15.55 61.89 -11.80
CA ASP A 120 14.39 61.36 -12.53
C ASP A 120 14.81 60.36 -13.64
N GLY A 121 13.86 59.76 -14.37
CA GLY A 121 14.11 59.20 -15.71
C GLY A 121 13.91 57.69 -15.90
N TYR A 122 12.82 57.32 -16.60
CA TYR A 122 12.57 55.96 -17.10
C TYR A 122 13.50 55.57 -18.27
N PHE A 123 13.87 54.29 -18.36
CA PHE A 123 13.60 53.47 -19.58
C PHE A 123 13.64 51.96 -19.27
N SER A 124 12.79 51.17 -19.94
CA SER A 124 12.60 49.73 -19.64
C SER A 124 13.19 48.82 -20.72
N HIS A 125 13.96 47.81 -20.32
CA HIS A 125 14.20 46.61 -21.14
C HIS A 125 14.26 45.34 -20.29
N ARG A 126 13.42 44.35 -20.62
CA ARG A 126 13.44 42.99 -20.04
C ARG A 126 14.53 42.12 -20.68
N PRO A 127 15.46 41.52 -19.91
CA PRO A 127 16.22 40.35 -20.34
C PRO A 127 15.36 39.08 -20.23
N LYS A 128 15.61 38.10 -21.11
CA LYS A 128 14.76 36.90 -21.28
C LYS A 128 14.86 35.93 -20.10
N GLU A 129 13.71 35.38 -19.74
CA GLU A 129 13.51 34.33 -18.75
C GLU A 129 14.33 33.06 -19.07
N LYS A 130 15.21 32.65 -18.16
CA LYS A 130 15.84 31.31 -18.20
C LYS A 130 14.95 30.34 -17.44
N MET A 131 14.58 29.25 -18.10
CA MET A 131 13.70 28.20 -17.58
C MET A 131 14.32 27.54 -16.33
N ARG A 132 13.76 27.79 -15.14
CA ARG A 132 14.10 27.06 -13.91
C ARG A 132 13.19 25.84 -13.76
N THR A 133 13.77 24.66 -13.65
CA THR A 133 13.06 23.40 -13.43
C THR A 133 12.92 23.09 -11.94
N ASP A 134 12.15 23.93 -11.22
CA ASP A 134 11.85 23.74 -9.80
C ASP A 134 10.38 23.32 -9.64
N SER A 135 10.12 22.06 -9.26
CA SER A 135 8.76 21.51 -9.13
C SER A 135 8.52 20.78 -7.80
N ASN A 136 8.88 21.43 -6.68
CA ASN A 136 8.50 20.98 -5.33
C ASN A 136 6.99 21.20 -5.11
N ASN A 137 6.18 20.27 -5.62
CA ASN A 137 4.75 20.44 -5.82
C ASN A 137 3.93 19.64 -4.78
N GLU A 138 4.18 19.88 -3.50
CA GLU A 138 3.84 18.92 -2.44
C GLU A 138 2.33 18.64 -2.25
N ASN A 139 1.38 19.48 -2.70
CA ASN A 139 -0.07 19.21 -2.53
C ASN A 139 -0.92 19.37 -3.82
N SER A 140 -0.48 18.83 -4.95
CA SER A 140 -1.08 19.09 -6.29
C SER A 140 -1.82 17.92 -6.98
N VAL A 141 -3.14 17.78 -6.81
CA VAL A 141 -3.92 16.80 -7.62
C VAL A 141 -4.01 17.24 -9.11
N PRO A 142 -3.66 16.38 -10.11
CA PRO A 142 -3.64 16.70 -11.56
C PRO A 142 -4.96 17.18 -12.18
N LYS A 143 -4.92 17.64 -13.44
CA LYS A 143 -6.13 18.07 -14.19
C LYS A 143 -6.93 16.89 -14.76
N ASP A 144 -6.29 15.75 -14.99
CA ASP A 144 -6.73 14.74 -15.97
C ASP A 144 -7.77 13.73 -15.41
N LEU A 145 -8.55 14.17 -14.41
CA LEU A 145 -9.60 13.39 -13.73
C LEU A 145 -11.03 13.82 -14.15
N GLU A 146 -11.15 14.86 -14.98
CA GLU A 146 -12.43 15.46 -15.37
C GLU A 146 -13.26 14.60 -16.34
N ASN A 147 -12.69 13.51 -16.89
CA ASN A 147 -13.36 12.59 -17.84
C ASN A 147 -13.68 11.18 -17.29
N ILE A 148 -13.55 10.92 -15.98
CA ILE A 148 -14.13 9.71 -15.39
C ILE A 148 -15.59 9.99 -15.03
N ASP A 149 -16.50 9.59 -15.92
CA ASP A 149 -17.92 9.52 -15.62
C ASP A 149 -18.17 8.49 -14.50
N ASN A 150 -18.35 9.00 -13.28
CA ASN A 150 -18.59 8.18 -12.09
C ASN A 150 -20.01 7.59 -12.03
N SER A 151 -20.81 7.73 -13.09
CA SER A 151 -22.23 7.33 -13.16
C SER A 151 -22.49 5.89 -13.62
N ASN A 152 -21.57 4.94 -13.40
CA ASN A 152 -21.74 3.54 -13.83
C ASN A 152 -21.42 2.52 -12.73
N PHE A 153 -22.37 2.33 -11.80
CA PHE A 153 -22.32 1.32 -10.74
C PHE A 153 -23.01 0.01 -11.13
N ALA A 154 -22.48 -0.68 -12.15
CA ALA A 154 -22.84 -2.07 -12.47
C ALA A 154 -21.72 -2.78 -13.23
N PRO A 155 -21.44 -4.08 -12.97
CA PRO A 155 -20.46 -4.84 -13.75
C PRO A 155 -21.02 -5.15 -15.15
N ARG A 156 -20.45 -4.54 -16.19
CA ARG A 156 -20.76 -4.86 -17.59
C ARG A 156 -19.49 -5.24 -18.37
N THR A 157 -19.45 -6.48 -18.83
CA THR A 157 -18.43 -7.00 -19.75
C THR A 157 -18.49 -6.27 -21.08
N GLN A 158 -17.45 -5.51 -21.45
CA GLN A 158 -17.34 -4.93 -22.79
C GLN A 158 -16.63 -5.88 -23.76
N LYS A 159 -17.37 -6.44 -24.72
CA LYS A 159 -16.77 -6.98 -25.96
C LYS A 159 -16.71 -5.83 -26.97
N GLN A 160 -15.53 -5.22 -27.17
CA GLN A 160 -15.33 -4.21 -28.21
C GLN A 160 -14.98 -4.88 -29.55
N LYS A 161 -15.75 -4.59 -30.60
CA LYS A 161 -15.32 -4.75 -32.00
C LYS A 161 -14.87 -3.39 -32.52
N HIS A 162 -13.72 -3.33 -33.19
CA HIS A 162 -13.32 -2.15 -33.96
C HIS A 162 -14.15 -2.02 -35.24
N GLN A 163 -14.51 -0.78 -35.61
CA GLN A 163 -14.56 -0.34 -37.01
C GLN A 163 -14.42 1.19 -37.09
N VAL A 164 -14.11 1.69 -38.29
CA VAL A 164 -13.53 3.03 -38.52
C VAL A 164 -14.58 4.05 -38.96
N GLU A 165 -14.37 5.32 -38.62
CA GLU A 165 -15.27 6.46 -38.84
C GLU A 165 -15.13 7.09 -40.25
N LEU A 166 -16.25 7.50 -40.87
CA LEU A 166 -16.25 8.28 -42.14
C LEU A 166 -17.54 9.10 -42.39
N VAL A 167 -17.68 10.23 -41.68
CA VAL A 167 -18.05 11.59 -42.19
C VAL A 167 -19.29 11.82 -43.13
N LYS A 168 -20.10 12.86 -42.78
CA LYS A 168 -21.11 13.67 -43.56
C LYS A 168 -22.62 13.31 -43.57
N LYS A 169 -23.36 13.98 -42.66
CA LYS A 169 -24.56 14.88 -42.80
C LYS A 169 -25.82 14.48 -43.65
N PRO A 170 -27.00 15.12 -43.42
CA PRO A 170 -28.32 14.45 -43.51
C PRO A 170 -29.33 15.06 -44.51
N LEU A 171 -30.51 14.42 -44.68
CA LEU A 171 -31.80 15.13 -44.84
C LEU A 171 -33.08 14.28 -44.63
N SER A 172 -34.18 15.01 -44.48
CA SER A 172 -35.59 14.74 -44.13
C SER A 172 -36.39 13.58 -44.75
N LYS A 173 -37.45 13.20 -44.01
CA LYS A 173 -38.82 12.86 -44.45
C LYS A 173 -39.00 11.94 -45.68
N GLN A 174 -39.39 10.68 -45.43
CA GLN A 174 -40.38 10.00 -46.28
C GLN A 174 -41.48 9.33 -45.44
N LYS A 175 -42.74 9.62 -45.81
CA LYS A 175 -43.94 8.78 -45.61
C LYS A 175 -44.23 8.35 -44.14
N GLU A 176 -45.14 8.95 -43.38
CA GLU A 176 -46.21 9.92 -43.68
C GLU A 176 -47.19 9.50 -44.82
N ARG A 177 -47.10 8.26 -45.30
CA ARG A 177 -48.00 7.68 -46.32
C ARG A 177 -48.66 6.36 -45.92
N LEU A 178 -48.26 5.79 -44.77
CA LEU A 178 -48.99 4.69 -44.10
C LEU A 178 -50.09 5.21 -43.15
N ARG A 179 -49.99 6.45 -42.66
CA ARG A 179 -50.98 7.10 -41.77
C ARG A 179 -52.26 7.56 -42.51
N ARG A 180 -52.65 6.84 -43.57
CA ARG A 180 -53.87 7.02 -44.36
C ARG A 180 -54.46 5.68 -44.83
N LYS A 181 -54.11 4.56 -44.17
CA LYS A 181 -54.55 3.22 -44.59
C LYS A 181 -55.11 2.31 -43.50
N LEU A 182 -55.22 2.79 -42.25
CA LEU A 182 -55.77 2.03 -41.11
C LEU A 182 -56.71 2.85 -40.19
N GLU A 183 -56.97 4.13 -40.51
CA GLU A 183 -57.97 4.97 -39.82
C GLU A 183 -59.33 4.96 -40.56
N GLN A 184 -59.57 3.95 -41.40
CA GLN A 184 -60.76 3.86 -42.27
C GLN A 184 -61.45 2.47 -42.27
N GLU A 185 -61.16 1.64 -41.26
CA GLU A 185 -62.00 0.50 -40.86
C GLU A 185 -62.72 0.80 -39.54
N GLU A 186 -63.26 2.03 -39.45
CA GLU A 186 -64.26 2.36 -38.44
C GLU A 186 -65.60 1.64 -38.72
N LYS A 187 -66.25 1.17 -37.65
CA LYS A 187 -67.72 1.10 -37.51
C LYS A 187 -68.51 0.29 -38.56
N VAL A 188 -68.47 -1.04 -38.48
CA VAL A 188 -69.67 -1.87 -38.73
C VAL A 188 -69.82 -2.97 -37.67
N LYS A 189 -70.79 -2.77 -36.77
CA LYS A 189 -71.76 -3.72 -36.16
C LYS A 189 -71.37 -5.13 -35.68
N GLU A 190 -72.07 -5.50 -34.59
CA GLU A 190 -72.68 -6.81 -34.29
C GLU A 190 -71.80 -8.06 -34.07
N ASN A 191 -71.84 -8.54 -32.82
CA ASN A 191 -72.41 -9.84 -32.41
C ASN A 191 -72.30 -11.07 -33.34
N SER A 192 -71.99 -12.20 -32.67
CA SER A 192 -72.66 -13.51 -32.81
C SER A 192 -72.06 -14.62 -33.69
N LEU A 193 -71.38 -15.55 -33.00
CA LEU A 193 -71.49 -17.02 -33.10
C LEU A 193 -71.05 -17.77 -34.38
N LEU A 194 -70.10 -18.70 -34.20
CA LEU A 194 -70.21 -20.18 -34.40
C LEU A 194 -68.78 -20.80 -34.38
N GLY A 195 -68.50 -21.99 -33.81
CA GLY A 195 -69.26 -22.86 -32.92
C GLY A 195 -68.72 -24.32 -32.89
N LYS A 196 -68.85 -25.03 -31.74
CA LYS A 196 -68.55 -26.48 -31.50
C LYS A 196 -67.04 -26.87 -31.49
N SER A 197 -66.54 -27.98 -30.92
CA SER A 197 -66.83 -28.85 -29.73
C SER A 197 -65.67 -29.89 -29.62
N SER A 198 -65.50 -30.89 -28.71
CA SER A 198 -66.26 -31.52 -27.60
C SER A 198 -65.29 -32.25 -26.61
N ASN A 199 -65.81 -32.88 -25.53
CA ASN A 199 -65.27 -34.06 -24.80
C ASN A 199 -63.91 -33.96 -24.01
N GLU A 200 -63.41 -34.98 -23.25
CA GLU A 200 -63.91 -35.78 -22.08
C GLU A 200 -62.84 -36.85 -21.64
N VAL A 201 -62.76 -37.55 -20.47
CA VAL A 201 -63.43 -37.53 -19.12
C VAL A 201 -62.59 -38.31 -18.05
N LEU A 202 -62.61 -37.90 -16.75
CA LEU A 202 -62.27 -38.67 -15.49
C LEU A 202 -60.83 -39.30 -15.31
N GLN A 203 -60.37 -39.92 -14.18
CA GLN A 203 -60.98 -40.37 -12.89
C GLN A 203 -60.02 -40.48 -11.66
N TYR A 204 -60.52 -40.12 -10.46
CA TYR A 204 -60.23 -40.48 -9.02
C TYR A 204 -58.97 -41.19 -8.46
N GLY A 205 -58.65 -40.88 -7.18
CA GLY A 205 -57.88 -41.73 -6.23
C GLY A 205 -57.74 -41.17 -4.78
N HIS A 206 -58.15 -41.92 -3.74
CA HIS A 206 -58.10 -41.64 -2.27
C HIS A 206 -57.44 -42.85 -1.53
N PRO A 207 -57.21 -42.95 -0.18
CA PRO A 207 -57.83 -42.26 0.98
C PRO A 207 -56.89 -41.90 2.18
N ALA A 208 -57.46 -41.71 3.39
CA ALA A 208 -56.80 -41.48 4.71
C ALA A 208 -56.78 -42.80 5.58
N PRO A 209 -56.87 -42.91 6.95
CA PRO A 209 -57.32 -41.97 8.01
C PRO A 209 -56.62 -41.98 9.43
N LYS A 210 -56.91 -40.94 10.25
CA LYS A 210 -57.38 -40.86 11.69
C LYS A 210 -56.86 -41.84 12.80
N THR A 211 -56.97 -41.58 14.11
CA THR A 211 -57.76 -40.64 14.98
C THR A 211 -56.83 -39.73 15.84
N SER A 212 -57.04 -39.21 17.07
CA SER A 212 -58.07 -39.17 18.16
C SER A 212 -57.70 -38.02 19.17
N ILE A 213 -58.37 -37.69 20.29
CA ILE A 213 -59.80 -37.41 20.68
C ILE A 213 -59.76 -36.47 21.93
N ASN A 214 -60.70 -35.49 22.03
CA ASN A 214 -61.16 -34.65 23.18
C ASN A 214 -60.18 -34.04 24.23
N GLY A 215 -60.36 -32.82 24.79
CA GLY A 215 -61.23 -31.68 24.40
C GLY A 215 -62.06 -31.05 25.53
N SER A 216 -61.86 -29.75 25.85
CA SER A 216 -62.88 -28.91 26.54
C SER A 216 -62.67 -27.39 26.37
N GLN A 217 -63.69 -26.72 25.81
CA GLN A 217 -64.29 -25.42 26.20
C GLN A 217 -63.47 -24.08 26.26
N LEU A 218 -64.01 -22.91 25.90
CA LEU A 218 -65.14 -22.53 25.01
C LEU A 218 -65.09 -21.01 24.66
N LYS A 219 -65.76 -20.61 23.56
CA LYS A 219 -66.19 -19.25 23.16
C LYS A 219 -65.16 -18.25 22.59
N ASP A 220 -65.48 -17.42 21.57
CA ASP A 220 -66.51 -17.50 20.51
C ASP A 220 -66.24 -16.44 19.37
N ILE A 221 -66.49 -16.82 18.09
CA ILE A 221 -67.24 -16.07 17.03
C ILE A 221 -66.77 -14.63 16.62
N HIS A 222 -66.68 -14.14 15.36
CA HIS A 222 -67.01 -14.55 13.97
C HIS A 222 -65.80 -14.19 13.05
N ARG A 223 -65.42 -14.90 11.96
CA ARG A 223 -66.09 -15.14 10.64
C ARG A 223 -66.25 -13.86 9.79
N SER A 224 -65.59 -13.72 8.64
CA SER A 224 -66.01 -14.39 7.38
C SER A 224 -64.90 -14.59 6.31
N GLN A 225 -65.23 -15.42 5.31
CA GLN A 225 -64.46 -15.66 4.06
C GLN A 225 -65.27 -15.01 2.89
N ALA A 226 -64.90 -14.95 1.61
CA ALA A 226 -63.79 -15.51 0.83
C ALA A 226 -63.66 -14.75 -0.52
N ARG A 227 -62.54 -14.91 -1.26
CA ARG A 227 -62.52 -15.42 -2.66
C ARG A 227 -61.09 -15.45 -3.24
N GLN A 228 -60.87 -16.35 -4.20
CA GLN A 228 -59.60 -16.54 -4.93
C GLN A 228 -59.60 -15.70 -6.22
N HIS A 229 -58.42 -15.44 -6.79
CA HIS A 229 -58.18 -15.68 -8.23
C HIS A 229 -56.67 -15.79 -8.56
N HIS A 230 -56.35 -16.48 -9.66
CA HIS A 230 -54.98 -16.81 -10.08
C HIS A 230 -54.37 -15.81 -11.10
N LEU A 231 -53.05 -15.64 -10.98
CA LEU A 231 -52.03 -15.49 -12.04
C LEU A 231 -52.27 -14.50 -13.21
N LYS A 232 -51.38 -13.50 -13.31
CA LYS A 232 -50.64 -13.23 -14.57
C LYS A 232 -49.26 -12.63 -14.30
N LYS A 233 -48.28 -12.97 -15.14
CA LYS A 233 -46.90 -12.45 -15.09
C LYS A 233 -46.81 -11.09 -15.81
N ASN A 234 -46.15 -10.11 -15.19
CA ASN A 234 -44.89 -9.50 -15.66
C ASN A 234 -44.55 -8.23 -14.89
N GLY A 235 -43.27 -8.06 -14.54
CA GLY A 235 -42.72 -6.87 -13.89
C GLY A 235 -41.53 -7.23 -13.02
N ASN A 236 -40.32 -6.88 -13.46
CA ASN A 236 -39.11 -7.05 -12.64
C ASN A 236 -39.07 -5.93 -11.58
N SER A 237 -39.66 -6.19 -10.41
CA SER A 237 -39.38 -5.39 -9.23
C SER A 237 -37.97 -5.63 -8.70
N SER A 238 -37.35 -4.59 -8.16
CA SER A 238 -36.10 -4.68 -7.40
C SER A 238 -36.23 -5.64 -6.21
N PRO A 239 -35.13 -6.26 -5.72
CA PRO A 239 -35.18 -7.02 -4.48
C PRO A 239 -35.68 -6.13 -3.33
N GLU A 240 -36.71 -6.60 -2.63
CA GLU A 240 -37.43 -5.83 -1.63
C GLU A 240 -36.57 -5.62 -0.38
N LEU A 241 -36.12 -4.38 -0.17
CA LEU A 241 -35.29 -4.00 0.97
C LEU A 241 -36.11 -4.05 2.26
N ALA A 242 -35.97 -5.15 3.01
CA ALA A 242 -36.61 -5.31 4.31
C ALA A 242 -35.97 -4.38 5.36
N TYR A 243 -36.65 -3.26 5.65
CA TYR A 243 -36.36 -2.36 6.77
C TYR A 243 -37.11 -2.80 8.03
N GLU A 244 -36.56 -2.52 9.22
CA GLU A 244 -37.27 -2.74 10.50
C GLU A 244 -38.22 -1.59 10.85
N GLN A 245 -37.98 -0.40 10.27
CA GLN A 245 -38.94 0.71 10.22
C GLN A 245 -38.87 1.31 8.81
N PRO A 246 -40.00 1.68 8.17
CA PRO A 246 -39.96 2.37 6.88
C PRO A 246 -39.19 3.70 7.00
N PRO A 247 -38.45 4.12 5.96
CA PRO A 247 -37.65 5.33 6.03
C PRO A 247 -38.53 6.57 6.27
N LYS A 248 -38.05 7.49 7.10
CA LYS A 248 -38.78 8.71 7.55
C LYS A 248 -39.06 9.72 6.42
N CYS A 249 -38.67 9.42 5.19
CA CYS A 249 -38.95 10.16 3.97
C CYS A 249 -38.73 9.27 2.73
N GLU A 250 -39.23 9.70 1.58
CA GLU A 250 -38.90 9.08 0.29
C GLU A 250 -37.42 9.31 -0.07
N ILE A 251 -36.69 8.22 -0.38
CA ILE A 251 -35.27 8.24 -0.74
C ILE A 251 -35.14 8.18 -2.27
N SER A 252 -34.83 9.33 -2.88
CA SER A 252 -34.74 9.48 -4.34
C SER A 252 -33.33 9.81 -4.86
N GLY A 253 -32.37 10.06 -3.97
CA GLY A 253 -30.97 10.33 -4.34
C GLY A 253 -30.23 9.07 -4.82
N LYS A 254 -29.61 9.13 -6.00
CA LYS A 254 -28.89 7.99 -6.62
C LYS A 254 -27.77 7.46 -5.74
N GLU A 255 -27.02 8.38 -5.13
CA GLU A 255 -25.98 8.14 -4.11
C GLU A 255 -26.51 7.30 -2.95
N ALA A 256 -27.55 7.79 -2.25
CA ALA A 256 -28.15 7.09 -1.12
C ALA A 256 -28.74 5.71 -1.50
N ILE A 257 -29.39 5.60 -2.67
CA ILE A 257 -29.89 4.30 -3.19
C ILE A 257 -28.72 3.34 -3.48
N SER A 258 -27.61 3.84 -4.02
CA SER A 258 -26.39 3.05 -4.24
C SER A 258 -25.76 2.60 -2.92
N ALA A 259 -25.72 3.47 -1.90
CA ALA A 259 -25.22 3.11 -0.58
C ALA A 259 -26.12 2.05 0.10
N LEU A 260 -27.44 2.24 0.09
CA LEU A 260 -28.42 1.27 0.64
C LEU A 260 -28.33 -0.11 -0.01
N SER A 261 -28.06 -0.20 -1.31
CA SER A 261 -27.93 -1.48 -2.03
C SER A 261 -26.60 -2.21 -1.78
N ARG A 262 -25.60 -1.53 -1.18
CA ARG A 262 -24.25 -2.05 -0.92
C ARG A 262 -23.93 -2.24 0.56
N ALA A 263 -24.56 -1.47 1.45
CA ALA A 263 -24.39 -1.58 2.90
C ALA A 263 -24.87 -2.94 3.42
N LYS A 264 -24.08 -3.57 4.31
CA LYS A 264 -24.23 -4.99 4.65
C LYS A 264 -25.16 -5.19 5.84
N SER A 265 -24.95 -4.43 6.92
CA SER A 265 -25.78 -4.50 8.12
C SER A 265 -27.14 -3.79 7.92
N LYS A 266 -28.15 -4.21 8.70
CA LYS A 266 -29.42 -3.48 8.78
C LYS A 266 -29.23 -2.09 9.38
N GLN A 267 -28.38 -1.98 10.41
CA GLN A 267 -28.07 -0.73 11.10
C GLN A 267 -27.51 0.34 10.16
N CYS A 268 -26.46 0.02 9.39
CA CYS A 268 -25.87 0.96 8.45
C CYS A 268 -26.88 1.40 7.36
N ARG A 269 -27.78 0.51 6.90
CA ARG A 269 -28.89 0.90 6.01
C ARG A 269 -29.90 1.85 6.69
N GLN A 270 -30.20 1.66 7.97
CA GLN A 270 -31.07 2.56 8.73
C GLN A 270 -30.42 3.93 8.94
N GLU A 271 -29.13 3.97 9.29
CA GLU A 271 -28.36 5.20 9.47
C GLU A 271 -28.23 6.00 8.16
N ILE A 272 -27.96 5.34 7.04
CA ILE A 272 -27.97 5.94 5.69
C ILE A 272 -29.33 6.59 5.40
N ALA A 273 -30.43 5.88 5.65
CA ALA A 273 -31.79 6.37 5.41
C ALA A 273 -32.15 7.57 6.32
N GLU A 274 -31.83 7.49 7.61
CA GLU A 274 -32.04 8.55 8.60
C GLU A 274 -31.26 9.82 8.21
N MET A 275 -29.95 9.71 7.94
CA MET A 275 -29.09 10.85 7.62
C MET A 275 -29.50 11.52 6.30
N TYR A 276 -29.84 10.74 5.27
CA TYR A 276 -30.40 11.27 4.03
C TYR A 276 -31.69 12.06 4.29
N CYS A 277 -32.62 11.54 5.10
CA CYS A 277 -33.87 12.21 5.40
C CYS A 277 -33.70 13.47 6.27
N GLN A 278 -32.79 13.47 7.25
CA GLN A 278 -32.48 14.67 8.04
C GLN A 278 -31.84 15.76 7.18
N HIS A 279 -30.99 15.40 6.21
CA HIS A 279 -30.42 16.33 5.23
C HIS A 279 -31.47 16.86 4.24
N LYS A 280 -32.33 15.99 3.69
CA LYS A 280 -33.46 16.38 2.80
C LYS A 280 -34.43 17.35 3.46
N GLN A 281 -34.53 17.34 4.79
CA GLN A 281 -35.35 18.28 5.59
C GLN A 281 -34.60 19.56 6.03
N GLY A 282 -33.35 19.78 5.60
CA GLY A 282 -32.55 20.94 6.00
C GLY A 282 -32.10 20.93 7.48
N LYS A 283 -32.23 19.80 8.18
CA LYS A 283 -32.00 19.71 9.64
C LYS A 283 -30.58 19.28 10.01
N LEU A 284 -29.81 18.69 9.08
CA LEU A 284 -28.52 18.04 9.37
C LEU A 284 -27.31 18.99 9.30
N MET A 285 -27.18 19.76 8.23
CA MET A 285 -26.01 20.62 7.97
C MET A 285 -26.29 22.08 8.34
N PRO A 286 -25.30 22.83 8.87
CA PRO A 286 -25.41 24.28 9.04
C PRO A 286 -25.35 25.00 7.68
N GLU A 287 -26.20 26.01 7.45
CA GLU A 287 -26.16 26.84 6.23
C GLU A 287 -25.30 28.10 6.38
N GLN A 288 -25.21 28.68 7.58
CA GLN A 288 -24.40 29.87 7.88
C GLN A 288 -23.68 29.70 9.22
N VAL A 289 -22.47 30.23 9.34
CA VAL A 289 -21.58 30.11 10.51
C VAL A 289 -20.93 31.46 10.81
N THR A 290 -20.82 31.84 12.09
CA THR A 290 -20.13 33.07 12.51
C THR A 290 -18.60 32.94 12.38
N ARG A 291 -17.96 33.92 11.72
CA ARG A 291 -16.51 34.15 11.79
C ARG A 291 -16.19 35.10 12.95
N PHE A 292 -15.26 34.70 13.81
CA PHE A 292 -14.77 35.47 14.95
C PHE A 292 -13.37 36.07 14.72
N CYS A 293 -12.65 35.61 13.70
CA CYS A 293 -11.36 36.17 13.29
C CYS A 293 -11.52 37.64 12.82
N PRO A 294 -10.82 38.61 13.43
CA PRO A 294 -10.92 40.04 13.07
C PRO A 294 -10.15 40.42 11.79
N LEU A 295 -9.45 39.48 11.15
CA LEU A 295 -8.71 39.71 9.91
C LEU A 295 -9.62 39.49 8.70
N GLU A 296 -9.53 40.36 7.70
CA GLU A 296 -10.27 40.23 6.42
C GLU A 296 -9.83 39.03 5.56
N GLY A 297 -8.68 38.43 5.88
CA GLY A 297 -8.11 37.29 5.18
C GLY A 297 -7.37 36.32 6.11
N LYS A 298 -6.37 35.63 5.57
CA LYS A 298 -5.49 34.75 6.35
C LYS A 298 -4.37 35.55 7.02
N ALA A 299 -4.00 35.16 8.24
CA ALA A 299 -2.71 35.53 8.79
C ALA A 299 -1.59 34.80 8.03
N ASN A 300 -0.42 35.42 7.91
CA ASN A 300 0.75 34.80 7.29
C ASN A 300 2.00 35.07 8.14
N HIS A 301 2.13 34.33 9.24
CA HIS A 301 3.29 34.44 10.13
C HIS A 301 4.48 33.67 9.56
N ASN A 302 5.34 34.40 8.84
CA ASN A 302 6.64 33.88 8.43
C ASN A 302 7.52 33.64 9.66
N VAL A 303 7.87 32.39 9.90
CA VAL A 303 8.92 32.01 10.85
C VAL A 303 10.27 32.49 10.33
N GLN A 304 11.04 33.17 11.18
CA GLN A 304 12.44 33.44 10.91
C GLN A 304 13.21 32.12 11.03
N TRP A 305 13.86 31.71 9.95
CA TRP A 305 14.58 30.44 9.90
C TRP A 305 16.04 30.68 9.53
N ASP A 306 16.90 30.33 10.47
CA ASP A 306 18.35 30.23 10.39
C ASP A 306 18.74 28.95 11.15
N GLU A 307 19.81 28.25 10.78
CA GLU A 307 20.16 27.01 11.49
C GLU A 307 20.66 27.29 12.91
N ASP A 308 21.34 28.42 13.12
CA ASP A 308 21.73 28.90 14.45
C ASP A 308 20.51 29.14 15.38
N SER A 309 19.30 29.29 14.84
CA SER A 309 18.08 29.55 15.62
C SER A 309 17.56 28.35 16.43
N VAL A 310 18.11 27.14 16.21
CA VAL A 310 17.73 25.92 16.95
C VAL A 310 18.81 25.35 17.87
N GLU A 311 20.01 25.95 17.89
CA GLU A 311 21.13 25.51 18.74
C GLU A 311 21.16 26.17 20.13
N TYR A 312 20.21 27.06 20.44
CA TYR A 312 20.10 27.71 21.74
C TYR A 312 19.37 26.82 22.78
N MET A 313 19.82 26.84 24.04
CA MET A 313 19.13 26.15 25.13
C MET A 313 18.01 27.03 25.72
N PRO A 314 16.72 26.65 25.65
CA PRO A 314 15.63 27.44 26.20
C PRO A 314 15.55 27.32 27.73
N ALA A 315 15.53 28.45 28.42
CA ALA A 315 15.35 28.51 29.89
C ALA A 315 13.97 28.05 30.38
N ASN A 316 12.99 27.96 29.48
CA ASN A 316 11.66 27.39 29.70
C ASN A 316 11.34 26.46 28.52
N PRO A 317 11.82 25.20 28.54
CA PRO A 317 11.59 24.24 27.46
C PRO A 317 10.12 23.79 27.42
N VAL A 318 9.53 23.74 26.23
CA VAL A 318 8.18 23.19 26.06
C VAL A 318 8.13 21.68 26.26
N ARG A 319 7.00 21.21 26.80
CA ARG A 319 6.69 19.79 27.01
C ARG A 319 5.66 19.33 25.98
N ILE A 320 5.96 18.27 25.26
CA ILE A 320 5.19 17.86 24.08
C ILE A 320 4.29 16.66 24.42
N ALA A 321 3.01 16.73 24.02
CA ALA A 321 2.10 15.59 23.98
C ALA A 321 2.05 15.02 22.56
N PHE A 322 2.71 13.87 22.35
CA PHE A 322 2.66 13.13 21.10
C PHE A 322 1.44 12.20 21.09
N VAL A 323 0.53 12.39 20.13
CA VAL A 323 -0.57 11.46 19.86
C VAL A 323 -0.20 10.53 18.71
N LEU A 324 0.07 9.27 19.04
CA LEU A 324 0.50 8.25 18.07
C LEU A 324 -0.72 7.47 17.61
N VAL A 325 -1.14 7.66 16.35
CA VAL A 325 -2.29 6.94 15.74
C VAL A 325 -1.77 5.82 14.85
N VAL A 326 -1.86 4.57 15.34
CA VAL A 326 -1.13 3.43 14.78
C VAL A 326 -2.02 2.24 14.43
N HIS A 327 -1.64 1.50 13.38
CA HIS A 327 -2.33 0.31 12.89
C HIS A 327 -1.35 -0.65 12.18
N GLY A 328 -1.81 -1.85 11.83
CA GLY A 328 -1.01 -2.83 11.08
C GLY A 328 -0.18 -3.75 11.98
N ARG A 329 0.98 -4.20 11.48
CA ARG A 329 1.85 -5.21 12.14
C ARG A 329 3.27 -4.73 12.48
N ALA A 330 3.67 -3.55 12.01
CA ALA A 330 5.03 -2.98 12.09
C ALA A 330 5.49 -2.51 13.49
N SER A 331 5.22 -3.33 14.51
CA SER A 331 5.56 -3.13 15.92
C SER A 331 7.02 -2.72 16.15
N ARG A 332 8.01 -3.44 15.61
CA ARG A 332 9.44 -3.11 15.79
C ARG A 332 9.82 -1.75 15.20
N GLN A 333 9.21 -1.34 14.08
CA GLN A 333 9.44 -0.02 13.48
C GLN A 333 8.80 1.10 14.32
N LEU A 334 7.58 0.89 14.84
CA LEU A 334 6.96 1.80 15.80
C LEU A 334 7.84 1.97 17.05
N THR A 335 8.34 0.87 17.61
CA THR A 335 9.21 0.91 18.79
C THR A 335 10.55 1.60 18.50
N ARG A 336 11.14 1.41 17.31
CA ARG A 336 12.34 2.15 16.87
C ARG A 336 12.08 3.66 16.76
N MET A 337 10.98 4.07 16.12
CA MET A 337 10.59 5.48 16.02
C MET A 337 10.33 6.09 17.41
N PHE A 338 9.59 5.37 18.27
CA PHE A 338 9.35 5.77 19.65
C PHE A 338 10.66 5.99 20.42
N LYS A 339 11.63 5.07 20.30
CA LYS A 339 12.97 5.20 20.91
C LYS A 339 13.68 6.49 20.48
N ALA A 340 13.56 6.89 19.21
CA ALA A 340 14.13 8.12 18.67
C ALA A 340 13.43 9.41 19.17
N ILE A 341 12.09 9.40 19.32
CA ILE A 341 11.33 10.58 19.80
C ILE A 341 11.18 10.64 21.33
N TYR A 342 11.56 9.60 22.09
CA TYR A 342 11.35 9.55 23.54
C TYR A 342 12.20 10.56 24.31
N HIS A 343 11.57 11.37 25.15
CA HIS A 343 12.22 12.07 26.25
C HIS A 343 11.33 12.04 27.49
N LYS A 344 11.94 11.88 28.68
CA LYS A 344 11.25 11.74 29.98
C LYS A 344 10.23 12.84 30.31
N ASP A 345 10.45 14.07 29.82
CA ASP A 345 9.62 15.22 30.16
C ASP A 345 8.44 15.42 29.19
N HIS A 346 8.46 14.76 28.04
CA HIS A 346 7.35 14.71 27.07
C HIS A 346 6.35 13.61 27.45
N PHE A 347 5.23 13.56 26.76
CA PHE A 347 4.15 12.60 26.98
C PHE A 347 3.73 11.92 25.68
N TYR A 348 3.29 10.66 25.77
CA TYR A 348 2.94 9.84 24.61
C TYR A 348 1.59 9.17 24.84
N TYR A 349 0.57 9.59 24.08
CA TYR A 349 -0.77 9.02 24.14
C TYR A 349 -1.05 8.22 22.86
N ILE A 350 -1.22 6.90 22.99
CA ILE A 350 -1.17 5.99 21.84
C ILE A 350 -2.57 5.44 21.54
N HIS A 351 -3.11 5.77 20.37
CA HIS A 351 -4.31 5.16 19.81
C HIS A 351 -3.93 4.02 18.89
N VAL A 352 -4.43 2.81 19.17
CA VAL A 352 -4.25 1.65 18.28
C VAL A 352 -5.57 1.26 17.66
N ASP A 353 -5.65 1.27 16.33
CA ASP A 353 -6.85 0.93 15.56
C ASP A 353 -7.52 -0.36 16.08
N LYS A 354 -8.85 -0.35 16.22
CA LYS A 354 -9.65 -1.45 16.79
C LYS A 354 -9.40 -2.83 16.14
N ARG A 355 -8.96 -2.86 14.87
CA ARG A 355 -8.65 -4.07 14.09
C ARG A 355 -7.24 -4.61 14.35
N SER A 356 -6.32 -3.78 14.86
CA SER A 356 -4.89 -4.09 15.01
C SER A 356 -4.54 -4.68 16.39
N ASN A 357 -5.15 -5.80 16.76
CA ASN A 357 -5.05 -6.35 18.13
C ASN A 357 -3.65 -6.81 18.55
N TYR A 358 -2.87 -7.43 17.65
CA TYR A 358 -1.45 -7.71 17.90
C TYR A 358 -0.66 -6.44 18.27
N LEU A 359 -0.79 -5.37 17.47
CA LEU A 359 -0.10 -4.11 17.73
C LEU A 359 -0.54 -3.50 19.07
N TYR A 360 -1.81 -3.64 19.44
CA TYR A 360 -2.32 -3.20 20.74
C TYR A 360 -1.70 -3.98 21.91
N ARG A 361 -1.51 -5.31 21.79
CA ARG A 361 -0.77 -6.11 22.78
C ARG A 361 0.67 -5.61 22.94
N GLN A 362 1.38 -5.37 21.84
CA GLN A 362 2.76 -4.85 21.89
C GLN A 362 2.84 -3.43 22.47
N VAL A 363 1.87 -2.56 22.14
CA VAL A 363 1.80 -1.18 22.67
C VAL A 363 1.55 -1.18 24.18
N LEU A 364 0.63 -2.00 24.70
CA LEU A 364 0.44 -2.16 26.14
C LEU A 364 1.72 -2.62 26.86
N GLN A 365 2.43 -3.60 26.29
CA GLN A 365 3.67 -4.15 26.88
C GLN A 365 4.78 -3.11 27.05
N PHE A 366 4.90 -2.12 26.15
CA PHE A 366 5.89 -1.04 26.31
C PHE A 366 5.34 0.19 27.04
N ALA A 367 4.06 0.52 26.93
CA ALA A 367 3.47 1.63 27.67
C ALA A 367 3.60 1.42 29.20
N ASN A 368 3.40 0.19 29.67
CA ASN A 368 3.55 -0.18 31.08
C ASN A 368 4.98 -0.01 31.66
N GLN A 369 5.99 0.31 30.84
CA GLN A 369 7.37 0.53 31.28
C GLN A 369 7.69 1.99 31.59
N TYR A 370 6.87 2.96 31.14
CA TYR A 370 7.18 4.39 31.21
C TYR A 370 5.97 5.21 31.73
N PRO A 371 6.09 5.96 32.85
CA PRO A 371 4.96 6.67 33.45
C PRO A 371 4.42 7.84 32.60
N ASN A 372 5.19 8.30 31.61
CA ASN A 372 4.81 9.31 30.64
C ASN A 372 4.21 8.73 29.33
N VAL A 373 3.88 7.44 29.31
CA VAL A 373 3.20 6.78 28.19
C VAL A 373 1.84 6.25 28.65
N LYS A 374 0.77 6.55 27.90
CA LYS A 374 -0.59 6.06 28.13
C LYS A 374 -1.18 5.56 26.80
N VAL A 375 -2.13 4.64 26.87
CA VAL A 375 -2.82 4.06 25.70
C VAL A 375 -4.29 4.44 25.79
N THR A 376 -4.94 4.76 24.67
CA THR A 376 -6.37 5.15 24.68
C THR A 376 -7.23 3.99 25.19
N SER A 377 -8.10 4.27 26.16
CA SER A 377 -9.05 3.28 26.72
C SER A 377 -10.11 2.86 25.69
N TRP A 378 -10.51 3.82 24.85
CA TRP A 378 -11.33 3.65 23.66
C TRP A 378 -10.44 3.39 22.42
N ARG A 379 -10.96 2.68 21.42
CA ARG A 379 -10.25 2.36 20.17
C ARG A 379 -11.23 2.39 18.99
N MET A 380 -11.00 3.27 18.03
CA MET A 380 -11.81 3.39 16.81
C MET A 380 -11.25 2.55 15.66
N ALA A 381 -12.07 2.23 14.66
CA ALA A 381 -11.66 1.55 13.44
C ALA A 381 -11.34 2.58 12.34
N THR A 382 -10.31 3.41 12.59
CA THR A 382 -9.87 4.52 11.73
C THR A 382 -9.54 4.06 10.30
N ILE A 383 -10.53 4.11 9.42
CA ILE A 383 -10.39 3.81 7.99
C ILE A 383 -9.75 4.98 7.23
N TRP A 384 -9.15 4.70 6.08
CA TRP A 384 -8.63 5.76 5.22
C TRP A 384 -9.76 6.74 4.83
N GLY A 385 -9.56 8.03 5.07
CA GLY A 385 -10.57 9.07 4.82
C GLY A 385 -11.75 9.12 5.80
N GLY A 386 -11.78 8.27 6.83
CA GLY A 386 -12.89 8.15 7.78
C GLY A 386 -13.17 9.41 8.59
N ALA A 387 -14.45 9.63 8.92
CA ALA A 387 -14.89 10.60 9.90
C ALA A 387 -14.28 10.32 11.30
N SER A 388 -14.12 9.04 11.63
CA SER A 388 -13.56 8.56 12.90
C SER A 388 -12.14 9.01 13.20
N LEU A 389 -11.36 9.47 12.20
CA LEU A 389 -10.03 10.05 12.43
C LEU A 389 -10.10 11.41 13.14
N LEU A 390 -11.04 12.29 12.76
CA LEU A 390 -11.23 13.54 13.50
C LEU A 390 -11.82 13.27 14.89
N SER A 391 -12.77 12.34 15.01
CA SER A 391 -13.31 11.92 16.31
C SER A 391 -12.21 11.39 17.24
N THR A 392 -11.25 10.64 16.69
CA THR A 392 -10.04 10.17 17.40
C THR A 392 -9.19 11.34 17.90
N TYR A 393 -8.89 12.33 17.04
CA TYR A 393 -8.11 13.50 17.49
C TYR A 393 -8.87 14.32 18.55
N LEU A 394 -10.14 14.64 18.33
CA LEU A 394 -10.94 15.45 19.27
C LEU A 394 -11.09 14.78 20.64
N GLN A 395 -11.34 13.46 20.70
CA GLN A 395 -11.38 12.74 21.98
C GLN A 395 -9.99 12.72 22.64
N SER A 396 -8.92 12.46 21.88
CA SER A 396 -7.56 12.47 22.44
C SER A 396 -7.14 13.84 23.00
N MET A 397 -7.63 14.93 22.39
CA MET A 397 -7.44 16.30 22.86
C MET A 397 -8.18 16.56 24.18
N GLN A 398 -9.43 16.09 24.30
CA GLN A 398 -10.18 16.16 25.55
C GLN A 398 -9.48 15.36 26.67
N ASP A 399 -9.17 14.09 26.42
CA ASP A 399 -8.46 13.22 27.36
C ASP A 399 -7.17 13.89 27.88
N LEU A 400 -6.38 14.48 26.98
CA LEU A 400 -5.12 15.18 27.31
C LEU A 400 -5.33 16.50 28.08
N MET A 401 -6.47 17.17 27.93
CA MET A 401 -6.80 18.36 28.72
C MET A 401 -7.27 17.99 30.14
N GLU A 402 -7.91 16.83 30.31
CA GLU A 402 -8.38 16.32 31.61
C GLU A 402 -7.25 15.69 32.46
N MET A 403 -6.16 15.21 31.84
CA MET A 403 -4.96 14.70 32.51
C MET A 403 -4.14 15.82 33.19
N LYS A 404 -4.54 16.22 34.39
CA LYS A 404 -3.88 17.27 35.20
C LYS A 404 -2.44 16.97 35.59
N ASP A 405 -2.04 15.69 35.59
CA ASP A 405 -0.66 15.24 35.77
C ASP A 405 0.24 15.55 34.57
N TRP A 406 -0.34 15.76 33.39
CA TRP A 406 0.37 15.99 32.13
C TRP A 406 0.32 17.46 31.71
N GLN A 407 1.27 18.23 32.23
CA GLN A 407 1.48 19.64 31.87
C GLN A 407 2.24 19.75 30.54
N TRP A 408 1.49 19.81 29.42
CA TRP A 408 2.01 19.89 28.05
C TRP A 408 1.63 21.22 27.36
N ASP A 409 2.51 21.72 26.49
CA ASP A 409 2.36 22.97 25.73
C ASP A 409 1.90 22.74 24.28
N PHE A 410 2.32 21.63 23.66
CA PHE A 410 2.02 21.29 22.25
C PHE A 410 1.42 19.89 22.11
N PHE A 411 0.44 19.78 21.21
CA PHE A 411 -0.07 18.54 20.63
C PHE A 411 0.63 18.29 19.29
N ILE A 412 1.18 17.09 19.08
CA ILE A 412 1.73 16.64 17.79
C ILE A 412 1.15 15.27 17.43
N ASN A 413 0.58 15.11 16.24
CA ASN A 413 0.16 13.79 15.75
C ASN A 413 1.24 13.12 14.88
N LEU A 414 1.45 11.81 15.06
CA LEU A 414 2.36 10.99 14.24
C LEU A 414 1.74 9.60 13.99
N SER A 415 2.10 8.95 12.87
CA SER A 415 1.77 7.55 12.61
C SER A 415 3.00 6.64 12.78
N ALA A 416 2.79 5.32 12.75
CA ALA A 416 3.88 4.34 12.78
C ALA A 416 4.81 4.37 11.53
N ALA A 417 4.48 5.18 10.52
CA ALA A 417 5.25 5.36 9.29
C ALA A 417 5.87 6.77 9.17
N ASP A 418 5.86 7.57 10.23
CA ASP A 418 6.58 8.84 10.34
C ASP A 418 7.96 8.60 11.00
N TYR A 419 8.91 9.53 10.83
CA TYR A 419 10.20 9.51 11.57
C TYR A 419 10.71 10.96 11.77
N PRO A 420 11.41 11.28 12.88
CA PRO A 420 12.10 12.55 13.04
C PRO A 420 13.23 12.73 12.02
N ILE A 421 13.47 13.97 11.58
CA ILE A 421 14.58 14.37 10.69
C ILE A 421 15.49 15.47 11.28
N ARG A 422 15.22 15.86 12.53
CA ARG A 422 16.03 16.75 13.39
C ARG A 422 16.02 16.16 14.82
N THR A 423 16.89 16.63 15.71
CA THR A 423 16.94 16.10 17.08
C THR A 423 15.74 16.58 17.93
N ASN A 424 15.50 15.89 19.06
CA ASN A 424 14.55 16.35 20.09
C ASN A 424 14.86 17.79 20.54
N ASP A 425 16.14 18.11 20.70
CA ASP A 425 16.56 19.33 21.38
C ASP A 425 16.37 20.55 20.46
N GLN A 426 16.67 20.38 19.17
CA GLN A 426 16.33 21.36 18.12
C GLN A 426 14.81 21.57 18.01
N LEU A 427 13.99 20.51 18.13
CA LEU A 427 12.53 20.62 18.15
C LEU A 427 12.02 21.40 19.37
N VAL A 428 12.57 21.12 20.56
CA VAL A 428 12.21 21.82 21.80
C VAL A 428 12.66 23.27 21.77
N ALA A 429 13.86 23.58 21.26
CA ALA A 429 14.34 24.95 21.08
C ALA A 429 13.42 25.75 20.14
N PHE A 430 13.10 25.18 18.96
CA PHE A 430 12.20 25.78 17.98
C PHE A 430 10.80 26.05 18.54
N LEU A 431 10.17 25.04 19.14
CA LEU A 431 8.82 25.19 19.68
C LEU A 431 8.77 26.07 20.93
N SER A 432 9.85 26.15 21.72
CA SER A 432 9.95 27.10 22.83
C SER A 432 9.99 28.55 22.35
N ARG A 433 10.62 28.81 21.19
CA ARG A 433 10.70 30.14 20.55
C ARG A 433 9.37 30.61 19.98
N TYR A 434 8.51 29.69 19.56
CA TYR A 434 7.25 29.92 18.85
C TYR A 434 6.02 29.31 19.56
N ARG A 435 6.05 29.24 20.89
CA ARG A 435 5.05 28.54 21.73
C ARG A 435 3.59 28.94 21.56
N ASP A 436 3.33 30.17 21.11
CA ASP A 436 1.98 30.69 20.87
C ASP A 436 1.47 30.49 19.42
N MET A 437 2.26 29.86 18.54
CA MET A 437 1.91 29.60 17.14
C MET A 437 1.23 28.23 16.95
N ASN A 438 0.53 28.06 15.83
CA ASN A 438 -0.07 26.81 15.38
C ASN A 438 0.43 26.47 13.96
N PHE A 439 0.95 25.27 13.79
CA PHE A 439 1.67 24.82 12.60
C PHE A 439 0.81 23.88 11.76
N LEU A 440 0.11 24.44 10.78
CA LEU A 440 -0.74 23.75 9.81
C LEU A 440 -0.20 23.99 8.41
N LYS A 441 -0.46 23.09 7.46
CA LYS A 441 -0.09 23.31 6.05
C LYS A 441 -1.34 23.33 5.19
N SER A 442 -1.60 24.48 4.56
CA SER A 442 -2.65 24.69 3.58
C SER A 442 -2.25 24.14 2.21
N HIS A 443 -3.25 23.94 1.34
CA HIS A 443 -3.08 23.40 -0.01
C HIS A 443 -2.47 24.40 -1.01
N GLY A 444 -2.41 25.70 -0.66
CA GLY A 444 -1.66 26.76 -1.37
C GLY A 444 -2.07 27.01 -2.83
N ARG A 445 -3.35 26.78 -3.19
CA ARG A 445 -3.84 26.76 -4.58
C ARG A 445 -5.25 27.38 -4.69
N ASP A 446 -5.88 27.25 -5.85
CA ASP A 446 -7.32 27.48 -6.09
C ASP A 446 -8.20 26.68 -5.10
N ASN A 447 -8.85 27.38 -4.16
CA ASN A 447 -9.65 26.79 -3.08
C ASN A 447 -10.94 26.13 -3.60
N ALA A 448 -11.60 26.72 -4.59
CA ALA A 448 -12.81 26.13 -5.17
C ALA A 448 -12.53 24.74 -5.78
N ARG A 449 -11.30 24.53 -6.31
CA ARG A 449 -10.81 23.21 -6.76
C ARG A 449 -10.38 22.30 -5.62
N PHE A 450 -9.91 22.81 -4.49
CA PHE A 450 -9.65 22.01 -3.29
C PHE A 450 -10.95 21.41 -2.75
N ILE A 451 -11.95 22.26 -2.47
CA ILE A 451 -13.29 21.89 -2.00
C ILE A 451 -13.89 20.73 -2.83
N ARG A 452 -13.94 20.88 -4.16
CA ARG A 452 -14.49 19.86 -5.07
C ARG A 452 -13.66 18.56 -5.17
N LYS A 453 -12.37 18.58 -4.82
CA LYS A 453 -11.49 17.40 -4.91
C LYS A 453 -11.40 16.62 -3.60
N GLN A 454 -11.54 17.29 -2.47
CA GLN A 454 -11.76 16.68 -1.17
C GLN A 454 -13.19 16.13 -1.03
N GLY A 455 -14.13 16.59 -1.86
CA GLY A 455 -15.55 16.26 -1.73
C GLY A 455 -16.21 16.96 -0.53
N LEU A 456 -15.72 18.13 -0.13
CA LEU A 456 -16.31 18.91 0.97
C LEU A 456 -17.75 19.36 0.64
N ASP A 457 -18.07 19.49 -0.65
CA ASP A 457 -19.40 19.72 -1.21
C ASP A 457 -20.32 18.48 -1.23
N ARG A 458 -19.86 17.33 -0.70
CA ARG A 458 -20.62 16.08 -0.59
C ARG A 458 -20.85 15.70 0.86
N LEU A 459 -21.99 15.07 1.12
CA LEU A 459 -22.34 14.47 2.40
C LEU A 459 -21.83 13.01 2.44
N PHE A 460 -21.07 12.67 3.48
CA PHE A 460 -20.58 11.31 3.73
C PHE A 460 -21.08 10.76 5.08
N LEU A 461 -21.11 9.44 5.21
CA LEU A 461 -21.40 8.73 6.46
C LEU A 461 -20.43 7.55 6.63
N GLU A 462 -19.88 7.38 7.83
CA GLU A 462 -19.07 6.21 8.20
C GLU A 462 -19.95 5.15 8.88
N CYS A 463 -20.23 4.04 8.20
CA CYS A 463 -20.85 2.86 8.81
C CYS A 463 -20.38 1.57 8.10
N ASP A 464 -20.48 0.41 8.75
CA ASP A 464 -19.90 -0.88 8.29
C ASP A 464 -18.39 -0.82 7.95
N THR A 465 -17.63 0.10 8.57
CA THR A 465 -16.21 0.42 8.23
C THR A 465 -15.99 0.88 6.77
N HIS A 466 -16.95 1.62 6.22
CA HIS A 466 -16.89 2.22 4.88
C HIS A 466 -17.40 3.67 4.90
N MET A 467 -16.84 4.56 4.07
CA MET A 467 -17.36 5.94 3.87
C MET A 467 -18.33 5.99 2.69
N TRP A 468 -19.62 6.00 3.00
CA TRP A 468 -20.71 6.08 2.03
C TRP A 468 -20.93 7.51 1.57
N ARG A 469 -21.00 7.76 0.25
CA ARG A 469 -21.43 9.07 -0.29
C ARG A 469 -22.95 9.08 -0.38
N LEU A 470 -23.60 10.07 0.25
CA LEU A 470 -25.07 10.13 0.36
C LEU A 470 -25.73 11.15 -0.56
N GLY A 471 -24.97 12.17 -1.01
CA GLY A 471 -25.44 13.22 -1.89
C GLY A 471 -24.64 14.51 -1.74
N ASP A 472 -25.23 15.62 -2.16
CA ASP A 472 -24.58 16.94 -2.23
C ASP A 472 -25.00 17.84 -1.06
N ARG A 473 -24.13 18.76 -0.64
CA ARG A 473 -24.40 19.76 0.40
C ARG A 473 -23.77 21.11 0.05
N LYS A 474 -24.34 22.20 0.58
CA LYS A 474 -23.70 23.53 0.52
C LYS A 474 -22.46 23.57 1.41
N ILE A 475 -21.53 24.45 1.06
CA ILE A 475 -20.52 24.95 2.00
C ILE A 475 -21.18 26.07 2.83
N PRO A 476 -21.00 26.12 4.16
CA PRO A 476 -21.67 27.12 4.99
C PRO A 476 -21.17 28.54 4.70
N GLU A 477 -22.09 29.50 4.66
CA GLU A 477 -21.81 30.92 4.45
C GLU A 477 -21.24 31.59 5.70
N GLY A 478 -20.49 32.69 5.53
CA GLY A 478 -19.93 33.49 6.62
C GLY A 478 -18.51 33.13 7.07
N ILE A 479 -17.93 32.02 6.60
CA ILE A 479 -16.59 31.54 6.98
C ILE A 479 -15.67 31.27 5.78
N THR A 480 -14.35 31.32 6.01
CA THR A 480 -13.35 30.84 5.05
C THR A 480 -13.06 29.35 5.27
N VAL A 481 -13.43 28.48 4.33
CA VAL A 481 -13.01 27.07 4.35
C VAL A 481 -11.61 26.95 3.76
N ASP A 482 -10.72 26.22 4.43
CA ASP A 482 -9.37 25.88 3.98
C ASP A 482 -8.99 24.45 4.40
N GLY A 483 -7.92 23.91 3.82
CA GLY A 483 -7.30 22.69 4.29
C GLY A 483 -5.98 22.38 3.57
N GLY A 484 -5.40 21.23 3.87
CA GLY A 484 -4.19 20.71 3.23
C GLY A 484 -3.73 19.41 3.88
N SER A 485 -2.74 19.48 4.78
CA SER A 485 -2.21 18.29 5.47
C SER A 485 -2.93 18.02 6.80
N ASP A 486 -3.23 16.76 7.07
CA ASP A 486 -3.73 16.22 8.35
C ASP A 486 -2.63 15.96 9.41
N TRP A 487 -1.40 16.44 9.18
CA TRP A 487 -0.25 16.35 10.09
C TRP A 487 0.10 17.76 10.53
N PHE A 488 0.16 18.00 11.84
CA PHE A 488 0.21 19.36 12.39
C PHE A 488 0.79 19.40 13.81
N LEU A 489 1.13 20.61 14.27
CA LEU A 489 1.48 20.88 15.66
C LEU A 489 0.60 22.02 16.17
N LEU A 490 -0.20 21.78 17.21
CA LEU A 490 -1.13 22.76 17.77
C LEU A 490 -0.73 23.08 19.22
N ASN A 491 -0.80 24.35 19.62
CA ASN A 491 -0.52 24.73 21.00
C ASN A 491 -1.74 24.49 21.92
N ARG A 492 -1.49 24.33 23.22
CA ARG A 492 -2.51 24.00 24.23
C ARG A 492 -3.71 24.96 24.20
N LYS A 493 -3.47 26.26 24.02
CA LYS A 493 -4.54 27.30 24.02
C LYS A 493 -5.56 27.07 22.88
N PHE A 494 -5.08 26.72 21.69
CA PHE A 494 -5.98 26.44 20.57
C PHE A 494 -6.68 25.08 20.68
N VAL A 495 -6.00 24.07 21.25
CA VAL A 495 -6.63 22.77 21.56
C VAL A 495 -7.71 22.91 22.63
N GLU A 496 -7.46 23.72 23.67
CA GLU A 496 -8.43 24.09 24.71
C GLU A 496 -9.68 24.76 24.12
N TYR A 497 -9.48 25.74 23.23
CA TYR A 497 -10.55 26.39 22.47
C TYR A 497 -11.38 25.40 21.61
N ILE A 498 -10.73 24.53 20.83
CA ILE A 498 -11.40 23.48 20.05
C ILE A 498 -12.19 22.53 20.96
N THR A 499 -11.64 22.19 22.12
CA THR A 499 -12.25 21.21 23.03
C THR A 499 -13.50 21.80 23.68
N PHE A 500 -13.36 22.93 24.39
CA PHE A 500 -14.37 23.44 25.33
C PHE A 500 -15.18 24.64 24.84
N SER A 501 -14.86 25.27 23.70
CA SER A 501 -15.72 26.33 23.17
C SER A 501 -17.07 25.77 22.71
N ASN A 502 -18.13 26.46 23.11
CA ASN A 502 -19.52 26.24 22.68
C ASN A 502 -20.00 27.38 21.76
N ASP A 503 -19.07 28.13 21.15
CA ASP A 503 -19.42 29.15 20.16
C ASP A 503 -20.01 28.56 18.86
N ASP A 504 -20.55 29.45 18.03
CA ASP A 504 -21.22 29.09 16.78
C ASP A 504 -20.30 28.35 15.79
N LEU A 505 -19.02 28.73 15.73
CA LEU A 505 -18.02 28.18 14.82
C LEU A 505 -17.66 26.75 15.23
N VAL A 506 -17.20 26.56 16.46
CA VAL A 506 -16.75 25.24 16.95
C VAL A 506 -17.91 24.25 16.97
N THR A 507 -19.10 24.69 17.40
CA THR A 507 -20.32 23.84 17.43
C THR A 507 -20.75 23.40 16.04
N LYS A 508 -20.86 24.33 15.08
CA LYS A 508 -21.27 24.01 13.70
C LYS A 508 -20.19 23.26 12.92
N MET A 509 -18.91 23.55 13.14
CA MET A 509 -17.81 22.81 12.50
C MET A 509 -17.70 21.38 13.00
N LYS A 510 -17.79 21.12 14.32
CA LYS A 510 -17.87 19.74 14.85
C LYS A 510 -19.00 18.97 14.13
N ARG A 511 -20.19 19.57 14.01
CA ARG A 511 -21.35 18.96 13.32
C ARG A 511 -21.16 18.74 11.82
N PHE A 512 -20.60 19.71 11.09
CA PHE A 512 -20.34 19.61 9.65
C PHE A 512 -19.30 18.52 9.34
N TYR A 513 -18.24 18.44 10.16
CA TYR A 513 -17.12 17.53 9.93
C TYR A 513 -17.39 16.08 10.36
N SER A 514 -18.38 15.80 11.22
CA SER A 514 -18.87 14.43 11.47
C SER A 514 -19.35 13.69 10.20
N TYR A 515 -19.75 14.42 9.15
CA TYR A 515 -20.30 13.87 7.91
C TYR A 515 -19.43 14.19 6.68
N THR A 516 -18.12 14.21 6.88
CA THR A 516 -17.12 14.68 5.90
C THR A 516 -16.04 13.62 5.63
N LEU A 517 -15.64 13.47 4.37
CA LEU A 517 -14.47 12.68 3.96
C LEU A 517 -13.17 13.45 4.28
N LEU A 518 -12.14 12.75 4.78
CA LEU A 518 -10.83 13.33 5.15
C LEU A 518 -10.94 14.55 6.08
N PRO A 519 -11.75 14.51 7.15
CA PRO A 519 -12.11 15.71 7.92
C PRO A 519 -10.91 16.41 8.58
N ALA A 520 -9.88 15.64 8.97
CA ALA A 520 -8.67 16.16 9.58
C ALA A 520 -7.78 16.97 8.60
N GLU A 521 -7.97 16.82 7.28
CA GLU A 521 -7.26 17.62 6.27
C GLU A 521 -7.81 19.07 6.15
N SER A 522 -8.95 19.42 6.77
CA SER A 522 -9.52 20.78 6.70
C SER A 522 -10.25 21.31 7.93
N PHE A 523 -10.65 20.48 8.91
CA PHE A 523 -11.31 20.94 10.14
C PHE A 523 -10.45 21.96 10.91
N PHE A 524 -9.18 21.61 11.18
CA PHE A 524 -8.31 22.44 12.02
C PHE A 524 -7.96 23.78 11.36
N HIS A 525 -7.72 23.79 10.04
CA HIS A 525 -7.52 25.01 9.24
C HIS A 525 -8.76 25.89 9.24
N THR A 526 -9.93 25.32 8.93
CA THR A 526 -11.22 26.05 8.87
C THR A 526 -11.58 26.64 10.24
N VAL A 527 -11.38 25.91 11.33
CA VAL A 527 -11.61 26.45 12.68
C VAL A 527 -10.57 27.53 13.01
N LEU A 528 -9.27 27.30 12.78
CA LEU A 528 -8.23 28.27 13.14
C LEU A 528 -8.44 29.61 12.42
N GLU A 529 -8.59 29.60 11.09
CA GLU A 529 -8.72 30.80 10.26
C GLU A 529 -9.95 31.66 10.59
N ASN A 530 -11.00 31.07 11.18
CA ASN A 530 -12.23 31.78 11.55
C ASN A 530 -12.37 32.04 13.05
N SER A 531 -11.50 31.46 13.89
CA SER A 531 -11.49 31.64 15.34
C SER A 531 -10.81 32.96 15.78
N PRO A 532 -10.94 33.35 17.06
CA PRO A 532 -10.11 34.42 17.64
C PRO A 532 -8.58 34.16 17.57
N HIS A 533 -8.16 32.90 17.35
CA HIS A 533 -6.75 32.49 17.28
C HIS A 533 -6.15 32.59 15.86
N CYS A 534 -6.86 33.13 14.88
CA CYS A 534 -6.43 33.13 13.47
C CYS A 534 -5.07 33.80 13.23
N ASN A 535 -4.64 34.74 14.08
CA ASN A 535 -3.32 35.37 14.07
C ASN A 535 -2.18 34.51 14.64
N THR A 536 -2.42 33.22 14.93
CA THR A 536 -1.39 32.26 15.37
C THR A 536 -0.97 31.28 14.27
N MET A 537 -1.60 31.34 13.10
CA MET A 537 -1.36 30.38 12.02
C MET A 537 -0.03 30.62 11.30
N VAL A 538 0.79 29.57 11.22
CA VAL A 538 1.98 29.45 10.38
C VAL A 538 1.68 28.42 9.29
N ASP A 539 1.75 28.80 8.00
CA ASP A 539 1.51 27.90 6.86
C ASP A 539 2.72 26.98 6.56
N ASN A 540 3.17 26.27 7.58
CA ASN A 540 4.16 25.21 7.52
C ASN A 540 3.90 24.25 8.69
N ASN A 541 3.52 23.00 8.41
CA ASN A 541 3.30 21.97 9.42
C ASN A 541 4.59 21.25 9.87
N LEU A 542 5.76 21.74 9.49
CA LEU A 542 7.08 21.19 9.84
C LEU A 542 7.34 19.75 9.35
N HIS A 543 6.55 19.24 8.39
CA HIS A 543 6.71 17.91 7.82
C HIS A 543 7.23 17.94 6.37
N ILE A 544 8.00 16.91 5.97
CA ILE A 544 8.27 16.56 4.56
C ILE A 544 7.42 15.33 4.20
N THR A 545 6.52 15.46 3.22
CA THR A 545 5.58 14.39 2.83
C THR A 545 5.86 13.94 1.39
N ASN A 546 6.24 12.67 1.21
CA ASN A 546 6.80 12.16 -0.05
C ASN A 546 5.76 11.92 -1.17
N TRP A 547 5.19 12.98 -1.72
CA TRP A 547 4.13 12.93 -2.72
C TRP A 547 4.61 12.69 -4.16
N ASN A 548 4.85 11.43 -4.56
CA ASN A 548 4.97 11.08 -5.98
C ASN A 548 3.62 10.67 -6.58
N ARG A 549 2.87 11.65 -7.10
CA ARG A 549 1.49 11.46 -7.59
C ARG A 549 1.36 10.58 -8.84
N LYS A 550 2.46 10.30 -9.57
CA LYS A 550 2.46 9.29 -10.66
C LYS A 550 2.28 7.86 -10.13
N LEU A 551 2.63 7.62 -8.87
CA LEU A 551 2.56 6.32 -8.19
C LEU A 551 1.46 6.31 -7.11
N GLY A 552 1.43 7.31 -6.23
CA GLY A 552 0.53 7.34 -5.07
C GLY A 552 -0.96 7.61 -5.32
N CYS A 553 -1.34 8.07 -6.52
CA CYS A 553 -2.74 8.33 -6.90
C CYS A 553 -3.25 7.24 -7.86
N LYS A 554 -3.84 6.15 -7.33
CA LYS A 554 -4.39 5.03 -8.12
C LYS A 554 -5.85 4.71 -7.79
N CYS A 555 -6.54 5.53 -7.00
CA CYS A 555 -7.88 5.24 -6.46
C CYS A 555 -7.93 3.92 -5.67
N GLN A 556 -6.81 3.56 -5.02
CA GLN A 556 -6.60 2.28 -4.34
C GLN A 556 -7.52 2.03 -3.11
N TYR A 557 -8.25 3.05 -2.66
CA TYR A 557 -9.17 2.99 -1.51
C TYR A 557 -10.66 2.86 -1.90
N LYS A 558 -10.99 2.63 -3.18
CA LYS A 558 -12.37 2.55 -3.71
C LYS A 558 -13.25 1.45 -3.08
N ASN A 559 -12.65 0.48 -2.38
CA ASN A 559 -13.34 -0.54 -1.59
C ASN A 559 -13.64 -0.10 -0.14
N ILE A 560 -13.03 0.98 0.34
CA ILE A 560 -13.16 1.53 1.69
C ILE A 560 -13.95 2.86 1.69
N VAL A 561 -13.90 3.62 0.60
CA VAL A 561 -14.61 4.91 0.47
C VAL A 561 -15.23 5.09 -0.93
N ASP A 562 -16.35 5.81 -1.00
CA ASP A 562 -17.01 6.22 -2.25
C ASP A 562 -16.31 7.39 -2.98
N TRP A 563 -14.97 7.40 -2.98
CA TRP A 563 -14.11 8.45 -3.55
C TRP A 563 -12.76 7.91 -4.05
N CYS A 564 -12.00 8.72 -4.79
CA CYS A 564 -10.65 8.37 -5.23
C CYS A 564 -9.58 9.13 -4.44
N GLY A 565 -8.85 8.41 -3.59
CA GLY A 565 -7.73 8.94 -2.83
C GLY A 565 -6.36 8.90 -3.52
N CYS A 566 -5.40 9.60 -2.90
CA CYS A 566 -3.97 9.43 -3.11
C CYS A 566 -3.30 9.11 -1.75
N SER A 567 -2.05 8.65 -1.75
CA SER A 567 -1.20 8.63 -0.54
C SER A 567 0.28 8.79 -0.88
N PRO A 568 1.12 9.29 0.05
CA PRO A 568 2.56 9.46 -0.19
C PRO A 568 3.29 8.12 -0.36
N ASN A 569 4.37 8.18 -1.14
CA ASN A 569 5.31 7.08 -1.31
C ASN A 569 6.19 6.91 -0.06
N ASP A 570 6.81 5.74 0.04
CA ASP A 570 7.80 5.47 1.08
C ASP A 570 9.19 5.90 0.61
N PHE A 571 9.97 6.54 1.49
CA PHE A 571 11.31 7.05 1.16
C PHE A 571 12.30 5.92 0.82
N LYS A 572 13.35 6.26 0.06
CA LYS A 572 14.44 5.35 -0.36
C LYS A 572 15.81 6.00 -0.09
N PRO A 573 16.95 5.28 -0.17
CA PRO A 573 18.29 5.83 0.11
C PRO A 573 18.62 7.11 -0.69
N ALA A 574 18.15 7.20 -1.94
CA ALA A 574 18.33 8.37 -2.79
C ALA A 574 17.64 9.65 -2.27
N ASP A 575 16.64 9.54 -1.40
CA ASP A 575 15.91 10.68 -0.82
C ASP A 575 16.65 11.35 0.35
N PHE A 576 17.71 10.75 0.91
CA PHE A 576 18.34 11.20 2.17
C PHE A 576 18.69 12.71 2.19
N HIS A 577 19.23 13.22 1.07
CA HIS A 577 19.59 14.63 0.90
C HIS A 577 18.41 15.61 1.15
N ARG A 578 17.16 15.15 0.99
CA ARG A 578 15.95 15.96 1.20
C ARG A 578 15.69 16.24 2.69
N PHE A 579 16.21 15.43 3.60
CA PHE A 579 16.10 15.65 5.05
C PHE A 579 17.06 16.75 5.54
N GLN A 580 18.11 17.02 4.78
CA GLN A 580 19.12 18.04 5.04
C GLN A 580 18.74 19.41 4.42
N GLN A 581 17.52 19.55 3.91
CA GLN A 581 17.05 20.82 3.32
C GLN A 581 16.87 21.91 4.38
N THR A 582 17.27 23.13 4.03
CA THR A 582 17.22 24.30 4.92
C THR A 582 16.26 25.39 4.44
N THR A 583 15.44 25.14 3.40
CA THR A 583 14.57 26.19 2.81
C THR A 583 13.33 26.50 3.64
N ARG A 584 12.93 25.59 4.54
CA ARG A 584 11.91 25.79 5.58
C ARG A 584 12.18 24.89 6.79
N PRO A 585 11.82 25.28 8.02
CA PRO A 585 11.95 24.40 9.18
C PRO A 585 11.10 23.14 9.01
N THR A 586 11.72 21.98 9.21
CA THR A 586 11.05 20.67 9.19
C THR A 586 11.71 19.70 10.17
N PHE A 587 10.90 19.04 11.00
CA PHE A 587 11.37 18.17 12.09
C PHE A 587 10.92 16.71 11.92
N PHE A 588 9.92 16.43 11.08
CA PHE A 588 9.42 15.09 10.79
C PHE A 588 9.29 14.85 9.28
N ALA A 589 9.28 13.59 8.86
CA ALA A 589 9.04 13.21 7.48
C ALA A 589 8.22 11.90 7.36
N ARG A 590 7.51 11.75 6.24
CA ARG A 590 6.73 10.54 5.92
C ARG A 590 6.63 10.21 4.43
N LYS A 591 6.55 8.94 4.02
CA LYS A 591 6.42 7.74 4.86
C LYS A 591 7.69 6.87 4.87
N PHE A 592 7.80 6.04 5.91
CA PHE A 592 8.80 5.00 6.07
C PHE A 592 8.12 3.66 6.37
N GLU A 593 8.46 2.61 5.62
CA GLU A 593 7.99 1.24 5.86
C GLU A 593 9.19 0.29 5.78
N ALA A 594 9.53 -0.38 6.89
CA ALA A 594 10.73 -1.22 6.98
C ALA A 594 10.68 -2.48 6.09
N VAL A 595 9.49 -2.96 5.71
CA VAL A 595 9.29 -4.01 4.69
C VAL A 595 9.43 -3.51 3.24
N VAL A 596 9.66 -2.21 3.05
CA VAL A 596 9.71 -1.51 1.75
C VAL A 596 11.08 -0.87 1.49
N ASN A 597 11.71 -0.31 2.54
CA ASN A 597 13.14 0.01 2.64
C ASN A 597 13.48 0.34 4.10
N GLN A 598 14.29 -0.48 4.78
CA GLN A 598 14.83 -0.15 6.10
C GLN A 598 16.15 0.62 6.01
N GLU A 599 16.87 0.56 4.88
CA GLU A 599 18.18 1.23 4.75
C GLU A 599 18.10 2.73 5.05
N ILE A 600 17.15 3.47 4.45
CA ILE A 600 16.97 4.91 4.69
C ILE A 600 16.63 5.23 6.17
N ILE A 601 15.93 4.33 6.85
CA ILE A 601 15.59 4.45 8.28
C ILE A 601 16.86 4.26 9.14
N GLY A 602 17.75 3.35 8.72
CA GLY A 602 19.08 3.20 9.30
C GLY A 602 19.94 4.45 9.13
N GLN A 603 20.09 4.91 7.88
CA GLN A 603 20.86 6.12 7.55
C GLN A 603 20.40 7.34 8.38
N LEU A 604 19.09 7.55 8.48
CA LEU A 604 18.50 8.67 9.22
C LEU A 604 18.70 8.55 10.75
N ASP A 605 18.50 7.36 11.33
CA ASP A 605 18.71 7.15 12.77
C ASP A 605 20.17 7.31 13.20
N TYR A 606 21.12 6.89 12.35
CA TYR A 606 22.55 7.02 12.65
C TYR A 606 23.07 8.43 12.40
N TYR A 607 22.47 9.18 11.47
CA TYR A 607 22.74 10.61 11.25
C TYR A 607 22.33 11.46 12.45
N LEU A 608 21.13 11.21 13.02
CA LEU A 608 20.61 11.99 14.14
C LEU A 608 21.22 11.62 15.50
N TYR A 609 21.57 10.36 15.72
CA TYR A 609 21.91 9.82 17.05
C TYR A 609 23.16 8.95 17.08
N GLY A 610 24.04 9.12 16.09
CA GLY A 610 25.30 8.39 15.95
C GLY A 610 25.14 6.90 15.62
N ASN A 611 26.24 6.24 15.29
CA ASN A 611 26.25 4.79 15.06
C ASN A 611 26.02 4.01 16.36
N TYR A 612 25.38 2.84 16.25
CA TYR A 612 25.40 1.84 17.33
C TYR A 612 26.82 1.26 17.49
N PRO A 613 27.17 0.72 18.69
CA PRO A 613 28.49 0.13 18.93
C PRO A 613 28.85 -0.98 17.94
N SER A 614 30.14 -1.09 17.62
CA SER A 614 30.66 -2.14 16.73
C SER A 614 30.29 -3.53 17.28
N GLY A 615 29.81 -4.41 16.41
CA GLY A 615 29.33 -5.76 16.79
C GLY A 615 27.86 -5.83 17.23
N THR A 616 27.12 -4.72 17.32
CA THR A 616 25.68 -4.75 17.63
C THR A 616 24.91 -5.61 16.59
N PRO A 617 24.18 -6.65 17.03
CA PRO A 617 23.44 -7.55 16.13
C PRO A 617 22.17 -6.89 15.55
N GLY A 618 21.54 -7.56 14.59
CA GLY A 618 20.21 -7.20 14.09
C GLY A 618 20.10 -5.88 13.29
N LEU A 619 21.13 -5.03 13.22
CA LEU A 619 21.05 -3.69 12.63
C LEU A 619 20.57 -3.64 11.17
N ARG A 620 20.85 -4.67 10.37
CA ARG A 620 20.41 -4.81 8.97
C ARG A 620 19.21 -5.75 8.80
N SER A 621 18.75 -6.39 9.87
CA SER A 621 17.62 -7.33 9.87
C SER A 621 16.31 -6.61 10.18
N TYR A 622 15.17 -7.16 9.75
CA TYR A 622 13.85 -6.73 10.19
C TYR A 622 12.91 -7.93 10.31
N TRP A 623 12.05 -7.89 11.33
CA TRP A 623 11.10 -8.95 11.66
C TRP A 623 9.71 -8.36 11.88
N GLU A 624 8.71 -8.87 11.17
CA GLU A 624 7.33 -8.42 11.29
C GLU A 624 6.36 -9.59 11.49
N ASN A 625 5.67 -9.62 12.63
CA ASN A 625 4.70 -10.65 12.97
C ASN A 625 3.43 -10.50 12.10
N VAL A 626 3.18 -11.46 11.22
CA VAL A 626 1.99 -11.50 10.36
C VAL A 626 0.87 -12.40 10.91
N TYR A 627 1.19 -13.29 11.86
CA TYR A 627 0.21 -14.08 12.60
C TYR A 627 0.65 -14.31 14.04
N ASP A 628 -0.31 -14.28 14.96
CA ASP A 628 -0.11 -14.35 16.40
C ASP A 628 -1.30 -15.08 17.05
N GLU A 629 -1.06 -16.12 17.84
CA GLU A 629 -2.09 -17.02 18.38
C GLU A 629 -3.29 -16.33 19.06
N PRO A 630 -3.13 -15.26 19.87
CA PRO A 630 -4.26 -14.58 20.48
C PRO A 630 -5.20 -13.85 19.50
N ASP A 631 -4.84 -13.73 18.21
CA ASP A 631 -5.77 -13.30 17.15
C ASP A 631 -6.59 -14.49 16.59
N GLY A 632 -6.23 -15.74 16.91
CA GLY A 632 -6.92 -16.99 16.57
C GLY A 632 -6.77 -17.43 15.11
N ILE A 633 -6.84 -18.75 14.83
CA ILE A 633 -6.68 -19.30 13.46
C ILE A 633 -7.71 -18.78 12.45
N HIS A 634 -8.84 -18.25 12.92
CA HIS A 634 -9.87 -17.62 12.09
C HIS A 634 -9.42 -16.27 11.48
N SER A 635 -8.37 -15.64 12.01
CA SER A 635 -7.82 -14.37 11.49
C SER A 635 -7.00 -14.52 10.20
N ILE A 636 -6.47 -15.72 9.93
CA ILE A 636 -5.72 -16.06 8.70
C ILE A 636 -6.61 -16.85 7.73
N SER A 637 -6.16 -17.02 6.48
CA SER A 637 -6.87 -17.83 5.47
C SER A 637 -6.54 -19.33 5.56
N ASP A 638 -7.36 -20.19 4.94
CA ASP A 638 -7.06 -21.63 4.81
C ASP A 638 -5.76 -21.88 4.01
N VAL A 639 -5.42 -20.97 3.09
CA VAL A 639 -4.14 -20.97 2.34
C VAL A 639 -2.96 -20.77 3.29
N MET A 640 -3.00 -19.71 4.11
CA MET A 640 -1.96 -19.41 5.09
C MET A 640 -1.84 -20.53 6.13
N LEU A 641 -2.96 -21.01 6.68
CA LEU A 641 -2.96 -22.11 7.66
C LEU A 641 -2.34 -23.38 7.06
N THR A 642 -2.71 -23.78 5.84
CA THR A 642 -2.12 -24.93 5.15
C THR A 642 -0.61 -24.77 4.96
N MET A 643 -0.17 -23.60 4.47
CA MET A 643 1.24 -23.33 4.19
C MET A 643 2.09 -23.27 5.47
N TYR A 644 1.62 -22.61 6.52
CA TYR A 644 2.35 -22.51 7.80
C TYR A 644 2.49 -23.88 8.49
N HIS A 645 1.48 -24.76 8.40
CA HIS A 645 1.60 -26.16 8.84
C HIS A 645 2.66 -26.94 8.04
N SER A 646 2.67 -26.78 6.72
CA SER A 646 3.69 -27.43 5.86
C SER A 646 5.10 -26.91 6.13
N PHE A 647 5.26 -25.61 6.40
CA PHE A 647 6.53 -24.99 6.79
C PHE A 647 7.06 -25.52 8.13
N ALA A 648 6.20 -25.68 9.14
CA ALA A 648 6.58 -26.31 10.41
C ALA A 648 7.11 -27.75 10.18
N ARG A 649 6.35 -28.58 9.43
CA ARG A 649 6.76 -29.95 9.08
C ARG A 649 8.00 -30.04 8.19
N LEU A 650 8.29 -29.02 7.38
CA LEU A 650 9.53 -28.94 6.62
C LEU A 650 10.74 -28.72 7.54
N GLY A 651 10.56 -27.96 8.63
CA GLY A 651 11.55 -27.80 9.70
C GLY A 651 11.77 -29.07 10.53
N LEU A 652 10.70 -29.78 10.89
CA LEU A 652 10.84 -31.05 11.63
C LEU A 652 11.61 -32.11 10.82
N ARG A 653 11.33 -32.21 9.52
CA ARG A 653 12.09 -33.07 8.59
C ARG A 653 13.55 -32.63 8.44
N ARG A 654 13.86 -31.33 8.57
CA ARG A 654 15.25 -30.84 8.63
C ARG A 654 15.94 -31.31 9.91
N ALA A 655 15.31 -31.19 11.08
CA ALA A 655 15.89 -31.64 12.35
C ALA A 655 16.23 -33.14 12.34
N GLU A 656 15.29 -33.99 11.87
CA GLU A 656 15.51 -35.43 11.73
C GLU A 656 16.67 -35.74 10.78
N THR A 657 16.82 -35.00 9.67
CA THR A 657 17.90 -35.25 8.69
C THR A 657 19.23 -34.57 9.00
N SER A 658 19.27 -33.59 9.91
CA SER A 658 20.51 -32.91 10.32
C SER A 658 21.30 -33.65 11.41
N PHE A 659 20.70 -34.64 12.06
CA PHE A 659 21.39 -35.49 13.03
C PHE A 659 21.73 -36.85 12.43
N HIS A 660 23.02 -37.07 12.21
CA HIS A 660 23.54 -38.35 11.72
C HIS A 660 23.97 -39.23 12.90
N THR A 661 23.30 -40.36 13.07
CA THR A 661 23.56 -41.36 14.12
C THR A 661 23.15 -42.73 13.61
N ASP A 662 23.88 -43.77 14.02
CA ASP A 662 23.51 -45.18 13.77
C ASP A 662 22.52 -45.73 14.82
N GLY A 663 22.25 -44.96 15.88
CA GLY A 663 21.33 -45.30 16.97
C GLY A 663 19.97 -44.59 16.88
N GLU A 664 19.31 -44.43 18.02
CA GLU A 664 18.05 -43.67 18.06
C GLU A 664 18.28 -42.18 17.76
N ASN A 665 17.58 -41.67 16.75
CA ASN A 665 17.66 -40.28 16.34
C ASN A 665 16.79 -39.41 17.28
N SER A 666 17.43 -38.71 18.22
CA SER A 666 16.76 -37.81 19.18
C SER A 666 16.34 -36.46 18.61
N CYS A 667 16.42 -36.28 17.28
CA CYS A 667 15.91 -35.13 16.55
C CYS A 667 14.62 -35.47 15.75
N ARG A 668 13.96 -36.57 16.09
CA ARG A 668 12.66 -36.97 15.54
C ARG A 668 11.51 -36.34 16.32
N TYR A 669 10.56 -35.74 15.60
CA TYR A 669 9.50 -34.92 16.17
C TYR A 669 8.13 -35.24 15.58
N TYR A 670 7.09 -35.13 16.41
CA TYR A 670 5.68 -35.13 15.99
C TYR A 670 5.05 -33.74 16.21
N PRO A 671 4.45 -33.09 15.19
CA PRO A 671 3.90 -31.74 15.31
C PRO A 671 2.65 -31.70 16.20
N MET A 672 2.53 -30.66 17.03
CA MET A 672 1.44 -30.51 18.01
C MET A 672 0.68 -29.20 17.80
N GLY A 673 -0.66 -29.30 17.72
CA GLY A 673 -1.55 -28.14 17.61
C GLY A 673 -1.44 -27.40 16.26
N HIS A 674 -1.39 -26.08 16.33
CA HIS A 674 -1.15 -25.19 15.18
C HIS A 674 0.13 -24.39 15.41
N PRO A 675 0.78 -23.86 14.36
CA PRO A 675 1.74 -22.77 14.52
C PRO A 675 1.10 -21.61 15.28
N PHE A 676 1.80 -21.05 16.27
CA PHE A 676 1.25 -20.04 17.18
C PHE A 676 1.82 -18.62 16.93
N SER A 677 2.85 -18.49 16.10
CA SER A 677 3.40 -17.20 15.69
C SER A 677 4.10 -17.32 14.34
N VAL A 678 3.94 -16.35 13.44
CA VAL A 678 4.64 -16.30 12.16
C VAL A 678 5.17 -14.89 11.89
N GLN A 679 6.44 -14.81 11.51
CA GLN A 679 7.12 -13.57 11.15
C GLN A 679 7.58 -13.58 9.69
N LEU A 680 7.46 -12.45 9.00
CA LEU A 680 8.30 -12.13 7.85
C LEU A 680 9.70 -11.81 8.36
N TYR A 681 10.74 -12.36 7.71
CA TYR A 681 12.13 -12.02 7.98
C TYR A 681 12.75 -11.34 6.76
N PHE A 682 13.40 -10.19 6.99
CA PHE A 682 14.17 -9.45 6.00
C PHE A 682 15.60 -9.25 6.49
N LEU A 683 16.55 -9.26 5.56
CA LEU A 683 17.95 -8.94 5.81
C LEU A 683 18.45 -8.04 4.68
N ALA A 684 18.95 -6.85 5.03
CA ALA A 684 19.40 -5.82 4.08
C ALA A 684 18.37 -5.55 2.96
N ASP A 685 17.11 -5.31 3.36
CA ASP A 685 15.95 -5.05 2.50
C ASP A 685 15.59 -6.17 1.50
N HIS A 686 16.19 -7.35 1.64
CA HIS A 686 15.82 -8.56 0.90
C HIS A 686 14.99 -9.48 1.79
N PHE A 687 13.83 -9.92 1.28
CA PHE A 687 12.98 -10.91 1.94
C PHE A 687 13.69 -12.27 2.03
N GLN A 688 13.76 -12.82 3.23
CA GLN A 688 14.42 -14.10 3.54
C GLN A 688 13.41 -15.26 3.73
N GLY A 689 12.11 -14.97 3.63
CA GLY A 689 11.04 -15.95 3.88
C GLY A 689 10.37 -15.78 5.24
N PHE A 690 9.85 -16.88 5.78
CA PHE A 690 9.08 -16.90 7.02
C PHE A 690 9.84 -17.55 8.16
N LEU A 691 9.65 -17.01 9.36
CA LEU A 691 9.91 -17.73 10.61
C LEU A 691 8.57 -18.22 11.16
N VAL A 692 8.48 -19.49 11.52
CA VAL A 692 7.25 -20.13 12.00
C VAL A 692 7.53 -20.74 13.36
N LYS A 693 6.82 -20.30 14.41
CA LYS A 693 6.87 -20.90 15.74
C LYS A 693 5.77 -21.94 15.90
N HIS A 694 6.13 -23.11 16.41
CA HIS A 694 5.25 -24.27 16.59
C HIS A 694 5.71 -25.12 17.76
N HIS A 695 4.83 -25.99 18.24
CA HIS A 695 5.14 -26.99 19.25
C HIS A 695 5.29 -28.36 18.59
N ALA A 696 6.22 -29.17 19.08
CA ALA A 696 6.39 -30.54 18.62
C ALA A 696 6.88 -31.44 19.75
N THR A 697 6.37 -32.66 19.81
CA THR A 697 6.84 -33.67 20.77
C THR A 697 8.11 -34.31 20.21
N ASN A 698 9.23 -34.16 20.92
CA ASN A 698 10.45 -34.92 20.68
C ASN A 698 10.16 -36.40 21.02
N LEU A 699 10.36 -37.30 20.06
CA LEU A 699 9.91 -38.69 20.17
C LEU A 699 10.80 -39.54 21.07
N ALA A 700 12.13 -39.36 21.04
CA ALA A 700 13.06 -40.10 21.87
C ALA A 700 12.94 -39.69 23.36
N ALA A 701 12.77 -38.39 23.63
CA ALA A 701 12.62 -37.89 24.99
C ALA A 701 11.17 -37.89 25.52
N SER A 702 10.17 -38.11 24.63
CA SER A 702 8.74 -37.98 24.92
C SER A 702 8.35 -36.65 25.58
N LYS A 703 8.99 -35.54 25.16
CA LYS A 703 8.80 -34.18 25.71
C LYS A 703 8.28 -33.22 24.67
N LEU A 704 7.38 -32.33 25.07
CA LEU A 704 6.94 -31.21 24.24
C LEU A 704 8.05 -30.15 24.20
N GLU A 705 8.52 -29.82 23.00
CA GLU A 705 9.50 -28.77 22.74
C GLU A 705 8.86 -27.67 21.88
N THR A 706 9.34 -26.44 22.06
CA THR A 706 8.86 -25.26 21.32
C THR A 706 9.97 -24.78 20.40
N LEU A 707 9.67 -24.74 19.10
CA LEU A 707 10.67 -24.56 18.04
C LEU A 707 10.29 -23.36 17.14
N GLU A 708 11.29 -22.74 16.53
CA GLU A 708 11.10 -21.81 15.42
C GLU A 708 11.81 -22.35 14.17
N THR A 709 11.10 -22.46 13.05
CA THR A 709 11.65 -22.87 11.74
C THR A 709 11.80 -21.65 10.83
N TRP A 710 12.98 -21.46 10.24
CA TRP A 710 13.17 -20.55 9.12
C TRP A 710 12.99 -21.28 7.78
N VAL A 711 12.00 -20.87 7.00
CA VAL A 711 11.80 -21.31 5.60
C VAL A 711 12.06 -20.18 4.61
N MET A 712 12.77 -20.46 3.52
CA MET A 712 13.08 -19.51 2.44
C MET A 712 12.55 -20.04 1.09
N PRO A 713 11.97 -19.18 0.23
CA PRO A 713 11.59 -19.58 -1.13
C PRO A 713 12.82 -19.81 -2.00
N LYS A 714 12.80 -20.83 -2.84
CA LYS A 714 13.89 -21.09 -3.80
C LYS A 714 13.84 -20.08 -4.95
N LYS A 715 15.00 -19.76 -5.53
CA LYS A 715 15.08 -18.89 -6.71
C LYS A 715 14.52 -19.61 -7.95
N VAL A 716 13.39 -19.11 -8.44
CA VAL A 716 12.60 -19.73 -9.53
C VAL A 716 12.62 -18.96 -10.85
N PHE A 717 12.90 -17.65 -10.83
CA PHE A 717 13.11 -16.85 -12.03
C PHE A 717 14.43 -17.26 -12.72
N LYS A 718 14.36 -17.50 -14.03
CA LYS A 718 15.49 -17.89 -14.88
C LYS A 718 15.43 -17.14 -16.21
N ILE A 719 16.52 -16.50 -16.59
CA ILE A 719 16.73 -16.03 -17.97
C ILE A 719 17.10 -17.24 -18.84
N ALA A 720 16.70 -17.23 -20.12
CA ALA A 720 16.98 -18.31 -21.06
C ALA A 720 18.49 -18.46 -21.35
N SER A 721 18.88 -19.67 -21.79
CA SER A 721 20.24 -19.99 -22.25
C SER A 721 20.15 -20.71 -23.60
N PRO A 722 20.79 -20.20 -24.69
CA PRO A 722 21.54 -18.94 -24.75
C PRO A 722 20.66 -17.73 -24.40
N PRO A 723 21.24 -16.64 -23.87
CA PRO A 723 20.50 -15.40 -23.68
C PRO A 723 19.93 -14.91 -25.01
N SER A 724 18.70 -14.43 -25.02
CA SER A 724 18.18 -13.69 -26.16
C SER A 724 18.94 -12.37 -26.32
N ASP A 725 19.10 -11.90 -27.56
CA ASP A 725 19.61 -10.55 -27.88
C ASP A 725 18.83 -9.42 -27.15
N PHE A 726 17.61 -9.75 -26.70
CA PHE A 726 16.74 -8.89 -25.94
C PHE A 726 17.10 -8.82 -24.43
N GLY A 727 17.89 -7.81 -24.06
CA GLY A 727 18.38 -7.60 -22.69
C GLY A 727 17.56 -6.69 -21.75
N ARG A 728 16.32 -6.25 -22.08
CA ARG A 728 15.59 -5.31 -21.19
C ARG A 728 14.95 -5.97 -19.95
N LEU A 729 14.64 -7.26 -19.97
CA LEU A 729 13.98 -7.92 -18.83
C LEU A 729 14.94 -8.10 -17.66
N GLN A 730 14.61 -7.54 -16.49
CA GLN A 730 15.42 -7.68 -15.28
C GLN A 730 14.91 -8.79 -14.35
N PHE A 731 13.59 -8.93 -14.22
CA PHE A 731 12.94 -9.84 -13.27
C PHE A 731 11.50 -10.12 -13.66
N SER A 732 10.96 -11.27 -13.27
CA SER A 732 9.52 -11.55 -13.35
C SER A 732 9.04 -12.45 -12.21
N GLU A 733 7.90 -12.09 -11.65
CA GLU A 733 7.35 -12.60 -10.40
C GLU A 733 5.83 -12.71 -10.50
N ILE A 734 5.25 -13.72 -9.84
CA ILE A 734 3.82 -13.96 -9.79
C ILE A 734 3.36 -13.88 -8.33
N GLY A 735 2.31 -13.12 -8.05
CA GLY A 735 1.82 -12.91 -6.69
C GLY A 735 0.39 -12.37 -6.63
N THR A 736 -0.06 -12.02 -5.43
CA THR A 736 -1.32 -11.32 -5.16
C THR A 736 -1.03 -9.99 -4.46
N ASP A 737 -2.04 -9.11 -4.38
CA ASP A 737 -1.97 -7.88 -3.59
C ASP A 737 -0.85 -6.93 -4.07
N TRP A 738 -0.85 -6.66 -5.37
CA TRP A 738 0.08 -5.74 -6.03
C TRP A 738 -0.12 -4.29 -5.55
N ASP A 739 0.87 -3.76 -4.84
CA ASP A 739 0.96 -2.37 -4.46
C ASP A 739 1.49 -1.54 -5.66
N ALA A 740 0.57 -0.90 -6.39
CA ALA A 740 0.92 -0.06 -7.53
C ALA A 740 1.62 1.27 -7.16
N LYS A 741 1.72 1.62 -5.86
CA LYS A 741 2.44 2.79 -5.35
C LYS A 741 3.91 2.45 -5.11
N GLU A 742 4.19 1.35 -4.43
CA GLU A 742 5.56 0.90 -4.10
C GLU A 742 6.15 -0.14 -5.08
N ARG A 743 5.32 -0.67 -5.99
CA ARG A 743 5.69 -1.63 -7.05
C ARG A 743 6.20 -2.97 -6.50
N ILE A 744 5.49 -3.51 -5.51
CA ILE A 744 5.77 -4.80 -4.86
C ILE A 744 4.47 -5.58 -4.63
N PHE A 745 4.55 -6.90 -4.44
CA PHE A 745 3.44 -7.68 -3.90
C PHE A 745 3.44 -7.62 -2.37
N ARG A 746 2.28 -7.34 -1.76
CA ARG A 746 2.12 -7.35 -0.29
C ARG A 746 1.94 -8.77 0.27
N ASN A 747 1.55 -9.73 -0.56
CA ASN A 747 1.75 -11.16 -0.29
C ASN A 747 3.21 -11.54 -0.55
N PHE A 748 4.12 -11.11 0.34
CA PHE A 748 5.58 -11.28 0.20
C PHE A 748 6.02 -12.74 -0.02
N GLY A 749 5.24 -13.71 0.47
CA GLY A 749 5.53 -15.13 0.31
C GLY A 749 5.02 -15.73 -1.01
N GLY A 750 4.24 -15.01 -1.82
CA GLY A 750 3.55 -15.60 -2.97
C GLY A 750 2.65 -16.77 -2.59
N LEU A 751 2.03 -16.73 -1.40
CA LEU A 751 1.19 -17.81 -0.87
C LEU A 751 -0.15 -17.81 -1.61
N ILE A 752 -0.34 -18.77 -2.52
CA ILE A 752 -1.46 -18.84 -3.46
C ILE A 752 -2.17 -20.19 -3.30
N GLY A 753 -3.49 -20.16 -3.12
CA GLY A 753 -4.38 -21.32 -3.11
C GLY A 753 -5.22 -21.43 -4.39
N PRO A 754 -6.12 -22.45 -4.48
CA PRO A 754 -6.84 -22.75 -5.72
C PRO A 754 -7.89 -21.70 -6.13
N MET A 755 -8.28 -20.81 -5.21
CA MET A 755 -9.31 -19.78 -5.44
C MET A 755 -8.74 -18.36 -5.59
N ASP A 756 -7.42 -18.20 -5.60
CA ASP A 756 -6.76 -16.91 -5.75
C ASP A 756 -6.56 -16.55 -7.24
N GLU A 757 -6.56 -15.25 -7.54
CA GLU A 757 -6.39 -14.72 -8.90
C GLU A 757 -4.98 -14.12 -9.09
N PRO A 758 -3.99 -14.89 -9.59
CA PRO A 758 -2.59 -14.48 -9.63
C PRO A 758 -2.33 -13.36 -10.64
N ILE A 759 -1.47 -12.43 -10.25
CA ILE A 759 -1.00 -11.30 -11.06
C ILE A 759 0.44 -11.59 -11.50
N GLY A 760 0.72 -11.52 -12.81
CA GLY A 760 2.07 -11.65 -13.33
C GLY A 760 2.73 -10.29 -13.56
N MET A 761 3.85 -10.04 -12.87
CA MET A 761 4.64 -8.81 -12.95
C MET A 761 5.97 -9.03 -13.70
N GLN A 762 6.43 -8.00 -14.41
CA GLN A 762 7.72 -7.95 -15.10
C GLN A 762 8.40 -6.61 -14.81
N LYS A 763 9.71 -6.64 -14.52
CA LYS A 763 10.55 -5.46 -14.29
C LYS A 763 11.50 -5.26 -15.48
N TRP A 764 11.63 -4.02 -15.92
CA TRP A 764 12.31 -3.65 -17.16
C TRP A 764 13.42 -2.62 -16.94
N GLY A 765 14.53 -2.78 -17.67
CA GLY A 765 15.51 -1.72 -17.89
C GLY A 765 15.05 -0.74 -18.98
N LYS A 766 15.74 0.40 -19.06
CA LYS A 766 15.59 1.37 -20.15
C LYS A 766 16.01 0.75 -21.49
N GLY A 767 15.39 1.17 -22.60
CA GLY A 767 15.70 0.69 -23.95
C GLY A 767 14.62 1.10 -24.96
N PRO A 768 14.65 0.60 -26.21
CA PRO A 768 13.61 0.86 -27.20
C PRO A 768 12.29 0.18 -26.83
N ASN A 769 11.18 0.63 -27.46
CA ASN A 769 9.89 -0.05 -27.39
C ASN A 769 10.00 -1.47 -27.94
N VAL A 770 9.32 -2.43 -27.31
CA VAL A 770 9.35 -3.86 -27.69
C VAL A 770 8.02 -4.53 -27.34
N THR A 771 7.62 -5.57 -28.06
CA THR A 771 6.48 -6.42 -27.69
C THR A 771 6.99 -7.79 -27.25
N VAL A 772 6.48 -8.32 -26.14
CA VAL A 772 6.79 -9.68 -25.67
C VAL A 772 5.51 -10.48 -25.44
N THR A 773 5.57 -11.79 -25.70
CA THR A 773 4.48 -12.74 -25.45
C THR A 773 4.65 -13.34 -24.06
N VAL A 774 3.60 -13.32 -23.25
CA VAL A 774 3.55 -13.96 -21.93
C VAL A 774 2.62 -15.17 -21.99
N ILE A 775 3.11 -16.33 -21.54
CA ILE A 775 2.39 -17.61 -21.59
C ILE A 775 2.32 -18.23 -20.21
N TRP A 776 1.11 -18.59 -19.78
CA TRP A 776 0.83 -19.23 -18.49
C TRP A 776 0.56 -20.72 -18.70
N VAL A 777 1.30 -21.58 -17.99
CA VAL A 777 1.27 -23.03 -18.14
C VAL A 777 0.97 -23.68 -16.78
N ASP A 778 -0.05 -24.53 -16.74
CA ASP A 778 -0.49 -25.24 -15.54
C ASP A 778 0.39 -26.46 -15.20
N PRO A 779 0.22 -27.07 -14.01
CA PRO A 779 1.05 -28.19 -13.54
C PRO A 779 0.90 -29.50 -14.34
N THR A 780 0.04 -29.51 -15.36
CA THR A 780 -0.20 -30.62 -16.31
C THR A 780 0.10 -30.22 -17.76
N ASN A 781 0.92 -29.19 -17.96
CA ASN A 781 1.28 -28.64 -19.27
C ASN A 781 0.09 -28.07 -20.07
N THR A 782 -1.05 -27.79 -19.44
CA THR A 782 -2.16 -27.07 -20.09
C THR A 782 -1.79 -25.58 -20.20
N ILE A 783 -1.80 -25.02 -21.41
CA ILE A 783 -1.62 -23.58 -21.61
C ILE A 783 -2.92 -22.87 -21.21
N ALA A 784 -2.87 -22.11 -20.13
CA ALA A 784 -4.02 -21.47 -19.48
C ALA A 784 -4.35 -20.10 -20.08
N ALA A 785 -3.32 -19.33 -20.45
CA ALA A 785 -3.44 -18.03 -21.10
C ALA A 785 -2.22 -17.73 -21.98
N THR A 786 -2.41 -16.94 -23.03
CA THR A 786 -1.33 -16.37 -23.85
C THR A 786 -1.76 -14.97 -24.28
N TYR A 787 -0.89 -13.97 -24.10
CA TYR A 787 -1.14 -12.59 -24.50
C TYR A 787 0.17 -11.83 -24.75
N ASP A 788 0.15 -10.86 -25.66
CA ASP A 788 1.26 -9.95 -25.92
C ASP A 788 1.14 -8.68 -25.07
N ILE A 789 2.28 -8.13 -24.66
CA ILE A 789 2.37 -6.82 -23.98
C ILE A 789 3.41 -5.93 -24.66
N LEU A 790 3.01 -4.67 -24.93
CA LEU A 790 3.90 -3.61 -25.41
C LEU A 790 4.63 -3.00 -24.20
N ILE A 791 5.97 -3.05 -24.22
CA ILE A 791 6.85 -2.48 -23.22
C ILE A 791 7.42 -1.17 -23.77
N GLU A 792 6.88 -0.04 -23.32
CA GLU A 792 7.39 1.29 -23.68
C GLU A 792 8.84 1.50 -23.25
N SER A 793 9.54 2.41 -23.91
CA SER A 793 10.94 2.76 -23.61
C SER A 793 11.16 3.31 -22.19
N SER A 794 10.15 3.99 -21.63
CA SER A 794 10.12 4.48 -20.25
C SER A 794 9.40 3.54 -19.26
N ALA A 795 8.91 2.38 -19.70
CA ALA A 795 8.29 1.41 -18.79
C ALA A 795 9.35 0.74 -17.92
N GLU A 796 9.22 0.88 -16.60
CA GLU A 796 10.07 0.24 -15.59
C GLU A 796 9.43 -1.05 -15.04
N PHE A 797 8.09 -1.13 -15.05
CA PHE A 797 7.31 -2.25 -14.55
C PHE A 797 6.04 -2.42 -15.41
N THR A 798 5.70 -3.67 -15.73
CA THR A 798 4.37 -4.06 -16.23
C THR A 798 3.78 -5.13 -15.35
N HIS A 799 2.45 -5.20 -15.27
CA HIS A 799 1.73 -6.24 -14.55
C HIS A 799 0.38 -6.50 -15.23
N TYR A 800 -0.09 -7.74 -15.18
CA TYR A 800 -1.41 -8.12 -15.70
C TYR A 800 -2.00 -9.27 -14.89
N LYS A 801 -3.33 -9.27 -14.72
CA LYS A 801 -4.08 -10.33 -14.07
C LYS A 801 -4.93 -11.05 -15.14
N PRO A 802 -4.51 -12.22 -15.64
CA PRO A 802 -5.30 -12.96 -16.61
C PRO A 802 -6.64 -13.43 -16.00
N PRO A 803 -7.75 -13.38 -16.74
CA PRO A 803 -9.06 -13.83 -16.28
C PRO A 803 -9.15 -15.37 -16.34
N LEU A 804 -8.43 -16.04 -15.45
CA LEU A 804 -8.39 -17.51 -15.36
C LEU A 804 -9.63 -18.02 -14.62
N ASN A 805 -10.33 -19.00 -15.19
CA ASN A 805 -11.40 -19.72 -14.52
C ASN A 805 -10.87 -20.46 -13.28
N LEU A 806 -11.64 -20.40 -12.19
CA LEU A 806 -11.33 -21.04 -10.90
C LEU A 806 -12.09 -22.38 -10.74
N PRO A 807 -11.60 -23.31 -9.89
CA PRO A 807 -10.32 -23.24 -9.18
C PRO A 807 -9.12 -23.50 -10.08
N LEU A 808 -7.98 -22.89 -9.76
CA LEU A 808 -6.70 -23.21 -10.37
C LEU A 808 -6.23 -24.61 -9.95
N ARG A 809 -5.73 -25.41 -10.89
CA ARG A 809 -5.17 -26.73 -10.58
C ARG A 809 -3.97 -26.61 -9.62
N PRO A 810 -3.96 -27.29 -8.47
CA PRO A 810 -2.84 -27.25 -7.54
C PRO A 810 -1.57 -27.88 -8.11
N GLY A 811 -0.42 -27.31 -7.75
CA GLY A 811 0.90 -27.72 -8.23
C GLY A 811 1.78 -26.53 -8.58
N ILE A 812 2.93 -26.82 -9.21
CA ILE A 812 3.90 -25.81 -9.64
C ILE A 812 3.54 -25.34 -11.05
N TRP A 813 3.03 -24.11 -11.15
CA TRP A 813 2.75 -23.43 -12.41
C TRP A 813 4.04 -22.81 -12.98
N THR A 814 4.07 -22.59 -14.29
CA THR A 814 5.18 -21.90 -14.98
C THR A 814 4.63 -20.75 -15.84
N VAL A 815 5.26 -19.58 -15.75
CA VAL A 815 5.01 -18.46 -16.66
C VAL A 815 6.27 -18.20 -17.48
N LYS A 816 6.12 -18.20 -18.81
CA LYS A 816 7.20 -18.00 -19.79
C LYS A 816 7.04 -16.64 -20.48
N ILE A 817 8.16 -16.00 -20.79
CA ILE A 817 8.24 -14.76 -21.56
C ILE A 817 9.05 -15.04 -22.83
N LEU A 818 8.50 -14.67 -23.98
CA LEU A 818 9.04 -14.91 -25.32
C LEU A 818 9.14 -13.59 -26.10
N HIS A 819 10.09 -13.49 -27.01
CA HIS A 819 10.24 -12.40 -27.96
C HIS A 819 10.34 -13.02 -29.37
N HIS A 820 9.33 -12.79 -30.22
CA HIS A 820 9.21 -13.45 -31.54
C HIS A 820 9.39 -14.99 -31.46
N TRP A 821 8.70 -15.63 -30.49
CA TRP A 821 8.81 -17.06 -30.14
C TRP A 821 10.16 -17.54 -29.59
N VAL A 822 11.19 -16.69 -29.52
CA VAL A 822 12.46 -17.00 -28.83
C VAL A 822 12.27 -16.87 -27.32
N PRO A 823 12.66 -17.88 -26.50
CA PRO A 823 12.61 -17.78 -25.04
C PRO A 823 13.49 -16.64 -24.49
N VAL A 824 12.90 -15.81 -23.64
CA VAL A 824 13.62 -14.74 -22.91
C VAL A 824 13.84 -15.17 -21.46
N ALA A 825 12.79 -15.61 -20.78
CA ALA A 825 12.84 -16.05 -19.39
C ALA A 825 11.65 -16.94 -19.01
N GLU A 826 11.75 -17.60 -17.86
CA GLU A 826 10.61 -18.18 -17.15
C GLU A 826 10.66 -17.91 -15.65
N THR A 827 9.50 -18.00 -15.00
CA THR A 827 9.35 -18.00 -13.55
C THR A 827 8.30 -19.05 -13.16
N LYS A 828 8.25 -19.45 -11.88
CA LYS A 828 7.34 -20.49 -11.39
C LYS A 828 6.67 -20.06 -10.09
N PHE A 829 5.45 -20.52 -9.86
CA PHE A 829 4.72 -20.27 -8.61
C PHE A 829 3.97 -21.52 -8.17
N LEU A 830 3.61 -21.58 -6.88
CA LEU A 830 2.90 -22.71 -6.28
C LEU A 830 1.44 -22.33 -6.05
N VAL A 831 0.51 -23.03 -6.69
CA VAL A 831 -0.88 -23.11 -6.22
C VAL A 831 -0.94 -24.28 -5.25
N SER A 832 -1.03 -23.99 -3.95
CA SER A 832 -1.07 -25.04 -2.93
C SER A 832 -2.43 -25.76 -2.94
N PRO A 833 -2.48 -27.09 -2.82
CA PRO A 833 -3.66 -27.77 -2.28
C PRO A 833 -3.93 -27.25 -0.86
N LEU A 834 -5.19 -27.28 -0.43
CA LEU A 834 -5.60 -26.84 0.91
C LEU A 834 -5.87 -28.07 1.79
N THR A 835 -5.25 -28.16 2.96
CA THR A 835 -5.57 -29.18 3.97
C THR A 835 -6.75 -28.78 4.85
N PHE A 836 -7.16 -27.51 4.79
CA PHE A 836 -8.24 -26.93 5.59
C PHE A 836 -9.35 -26.34 4.72
N SER A 837 -10.58 -26.44 5.21
CA SER A 837 -11.77 -25.72 4.73
C SER A 837 -12.42 -25.07 5.96
N ASN A 838 -12.55 -23.74 5.98
CA ASN A 838 -13.10 -23.01 7.13
C ASN A 838 -12.37 -23.34 8.45
N ARG A 839 -11.03 -23.48 8.39
CA ARG A 839 -10.11 -23.86 9.48
C ARG A 839 -10.29 -25.28 10.05
N GLN A 840 -11.21 -26.08 9.52
CA GLN A 840 -11.35 -27.50 9.82
C GLN A 840 -10.67 -28.36 8.75
N SER A 841 -10.28 -29.59 9.08
CA SER A 841 -9.69 -30.53 8.10
C SER A 841 -10.62 -30.74 6.91
N ILE A 842 -10.10 -30.54 5.68
CA ILE A 842 -10.89 -30.54 4.45
C ILE A 842 -11.59 -31.88 4.19
N ARG A 843 -12.86 -31.83 3.77
CA ARG A 843 -13.64 -33.04 3.45
C ARG A 843 -13.37 -33.54 2.04
N GLN A 844 -13.62 -34.84 1.81
CA GLN A 844 -13.35 -35.52 0.54
C GLN A 844 -13.99 -34.84 -0.68
N GLU A 845 -15.25 -34.43 -0.56
CA GLU A 845 -16.00 -33.73 -1.61
C GLU A 845 -15.43 -32.32 -1.88
N GLU A 846 -15.05 -31.60 -0.82
CA GLU A 846 -14.48 -30.26 -0.92
C GLU A 846 -13.10 -30.28 -1.56
N ALA A 847 -12.25 -31.22 -1.16
CA ALA A 847 -10.93 -31.45 -1.76
C ALA A 847 -11.07 -31.78 -3.25
N THR A 848 -11.94 -32.73 -3.60
CA THR A 848 -12.20 -33.11 -5.00
C THR A 848 -12.65 -31.91 -5.84
N ARG A 849 -13.53 -31.06 -5.29
CA ARG A 849 -14.02 -29.82 -5.93
C ARG A 849 -12.93 -28.76 -6.07
N LEU A 850 -12.15 -28.50 -5.02
CA LEU A 850 -11.15 -27.41 -4.98
C LEU A 850 -9.85 -27.77 -5.70
N HIS A 851 -9.49 -29.04 -5.78
CA HIS A 851 -8.20 -29.49 -6.33
C HIS A 851 -8.28 -30.03 -7.76
N GLY A 852 -9.48 -30.22 -8.34
CA GLY A 852 -9.64 -30.76 -9.71
C GLY A 852 -9.12 -29.85 -10.83
N GLY A 853 -9.03 -28.54 -10.57
CA GLY A 853 -8.87 -27.50 -11.59
C GLY A 853 -10.22 -27.00 -12.14
N PRO A 854 -10.23 -26.16 -13.19
CA PRO A 854 -11.43 -25.48 -13.64
C PRO A 854 -12.40 -26.44 -14.36
N PRO A 855 -13.71 -26.13 -14.39
CA PRO A 855 -14.68 -26.89 -15.16
C PRO A 855 -14.24 -27.10 -16.61
N LYS A 856 -14.38 -28.33 -17.11
CA LYS A 856 -13.97 -28.75 -18.48
C LYS A 856 -12.46 -28.58 -18.77
N ASN A 857 -11.60 -28.38 -17.76
CA ASN A 857 -10.17 -28.06 -17.92
C ASN A 857 -9.89 -26.76 -18.71
N ALA A 858 -10.87 -25.87 -18.85
CA ALA A 858 -10.74 -24.66 -19.65
C ALA A 858 -10.54 -23.42 -18.76
N TYR A 859 -9.33 -22.84 -18.80
CA TYR A 859 -9.01 -21.63 -18.03
C TYR A 859 -9.57 -20.34 -18.66
N MET A 860 -9.91 -20.33 -19.95
CA MET A 860 -10.48 -19.18 -20.69
C MET A 860 -11.52 -19.65 -21.74
N GLU A 861 -12.30 -18.74 -22.33
CA GLU A 861 -13.16 -19.04 -23.51
C GLU A 861 -12.32 -19.52 -24.73
N GLN A 862 -11.07 -19.05 -24.83
CA GLN A 862 -10.13 -19.38 -25.90
C GLN A 862 -9.26 -20.58 -25.51
N SER A 863 -9.14 -21.57 -26.41
CA SER A 863 -8.18 -22.67 -26.28
C SER A 863 -6.83 -22.31 -26.89
N PHE A 864 -5.75 -22.71 -26.23
CA PHE A 864 -4.36 -22.50 -26.67
C PHE A 864 -3.64 -23.81 -27.03
N GLN A 865 -4.36 -24.94 -27.11
CA GLN A 865 -3.79 -26.28 -27.33
C GLN A 865 -2.91 -26.40 -28.60
N GLY A 866 -3.18 -25.59 -29.64
CA GLY A 866 -2.35 -25.55 -30.85
C GLY A 866 -0.92 -25.02 -30.62
N LEU A 867 -0.65 -24.36 -29.49
CA LEU A 867 0.68 -23.87 -29.12
C LEU A 867 1.52 -24.90 -28.36
N ASN A 868 0.90 -25.97 -27.82
CA ASN A 868 1.61 -27.02 -27.07
C ASN A 868 2.74 -27.69 -27.91
N PRO A 869 2.54 -28.07 -29.19
CA PRO A 869 3.63 -28.58 -30.03
C PRO A 869 4.68 -27.51 -30.36
N VAL A 870 4.23 -26.29 -30.68
CA VAL A 870 5.10 -25.16 -31.11
C VAL A 870 6.11 -24.78 -30.02
N LEU A 871 5.70 -24.85 -28.76
CA LEU A 871 6.52 -24.49 -27.60
C LEU A 871 7.27 -25.68 -26.99
N ASN A 872 7.13 -26.88 -27.56
CA ASN A 872 7.59 -28.16 -27.00
C ASN A 872 7.09 -28.40 -25.54
N ILE A 873 5.78 -28.23 -25.35
CA ILE A 873 5.08 -28.42 -24.07
C ILE A 873 4.09 -29.59 -24.24
N PRO A 874 4.54 -30.86 -24.22
CA PRO A 874 3.66 -32.01 -24.38
C PRO A 874 2.78 -32.23 -23.14
N ILE A 875 1.50 -32.53 -23.34
CA ILE A 875 0.57 -32.90 -22.26
C ILE A 875 0.69 -34.42 -22.02
N ASP A 876 1.20 -34.80 -20.85
CA ASP A 876 1.33 -36.20 -20.45
C ASP A 876 0.03 -36.69 -19.79
N ALA A 877 -0.62 -37.69 -20.39
CA ALA A 877 -1.84 -38.30 -19.88
C ALA A 877 -1.67 -38.92 -18.49
N ALA A 878 -0.49 -39.47 -18.17
CA ALA A 878 -0.21 -40.04 -16.85
C ALA A 878 -0.13 -38.96 -15.77
N GLN A 879 0.41 -37.77 -16.09
CA GLN A 879 0.41 -36.61 -15.19
C GLN A 879 -1.00 -36.05 -14.99
N VAL A 880 -1.81 -35.98 -16.06
CA VAL A 880 -3.22 -35.56 -15.97
C VAL A 880 -4.03 -36.52 -15.09
N ASP A 881 -3.86 -37.83 -15.25
CA ASP A 881 -4.57 -38.83 -14.42
C ASP A 881 -4.04 -38.89 -12.99
N GLN A 882 -2.74 -38.64 -12.76
CA GLN A 882 -2.22 -38.48 -11.41
C GLN A 882 -2.73 -37.20 -10.74
N ALA A 883 -2.93 -36.11 -11.49
CA ALA A 883 -3.57 -34.89 -10.96
C ALA A 883 -5.02 -35.15 -10.54
N LYS A 884 -5.80 -35.91 -11.32
CA LYS A 884 -7.16 -36.35 -10.93
C LYS A 884 -7.15 -37.18 -9.64
N LYS A 885 -6.21 -38.13 -9.51
CA LYS A 885 -6.04 -38.94 -8.29
C LYS A 885 -5.64 -38.08 -7.09
N ASN A 886 -4.73 -37.12 -7.28
CA ASN A 886 -4.28 -36.20 -6.24
C ASN A 886 -5.40 -35.28 -5.74
N ALA A 887 -6.31 -34.85 -6.61
CA ALA A 887 -7.44 -34.00 -6.23
C ALA A 887 -8.37 -34.67 -5.21
N ALA A 888 -8.48 -35.99 -5.26
CA ALA A 888 -9.25 -36.82 -4.33
C ALA A 888 -8.46 -37.29 -3.10
N LEU A 889 -7.37 -36.61 -2.71
CA LEU A 889 -6.64 -36.90 -1.48
C LEU A 889 -7.15 -36.07 -0.30
N THR A 890 -7.17 -36.71 0.87
CA THR A 890 -7.47 -36.11 2.19
C THR A 890 -6.52 -36.67 3.26
N GLY A 891 -6.50 -36.04 4.44
CA GLY A 891 -5.65 -36.44 5.57
C GLY A 891 -4.15 -36.48 5.24
N SER A 892 -3.41 -37.39 5.87
CA SER A 892 -1.95 -37.51 5.71
C SER A 892 -1.48 -37.73 4.26
N LYS A 893 -2.32 -38.30 3.37
CA LYS A 893 -2.00 -38.43 1.94
C LYS A 893 -2.00 -37.08 1.23
N LEU A 894 -2.93 -36.20 1.59
CA LEU A 894 -2.98 -34.81 1.09
C LEU A 894 -1.85 -33.98 1.68
N GLU A 895 -1.58 -34.12 2.98
CA GLU A 895 -0.45 -33.44 3.64
C GLU A 895 0.88 -33.79 2.99
N ASN A 896 1.13 -35.07 2.71
CA ASN A 896 2.33 -35.52 2.00
C ASN A 896 2.42 -34.96 0.56
N TRP A 897 1.30 -34.71 -0.12
CA TRP A 897 1.29 -34.05 -1.44
C TRP A 897 1.64 -32.56 -1.33
N VAL A 898 1.03 -31.84 -0.38
CA VAL A 898 1.37 -30.44 -0.06
C VAL A 898 2.84 -30.33 0.33
N ASP A 899 3.31 -31.13 1.28
CA ASP A 899 4.67 -31.12 1.80
C ASP A 899 5.75 -31.49 0.77
N LYS A 900 5.38 -32.22 -0.30
CA LYS A 900 6.22 -32.48 -1.48
C LYS A 900 6.26 -31.28 -2.44
N LEU A 901 5.13 -30.62 -2.68
CA LEU A 901 5.07 -29.41 -3.51
C LEU A 901 5.80 -28.23 -2.84
N VAL A 902 5.52 -28.02 -1.55
CA VAL A 902 6.18 -27.01 -0.70
C VAL A 902 7.68 -27.30 -0.62
N GLY A 903 8.11 -28.53 -0.30
CA GLY A 903 9.53 -28.91 -0.34
C GLY A 903 10.18 -28.81 -1.74
N GLY A 904 9.38 -28.77 -2.81
CA GLY A 904 9.82 -28.45 -4.16
C GLY A 904 10.23 -26.98 -4.32
N MET A 905 9.43 -26.05 -3.80
CA MET A 905 9.55 -24.59 -4.00
C MET A 905 10.18 -23.82 -2.83
N TRP A 906 10.23 -24.41 -1.63
CA TRP A 906 10.75 -23.85 -0.39
C TRP A 906 11.83 -24.75 0.22
N SER A 907 12.67 -24.17 1.07
CA SER A 907 13.68 -24.89 1.84
C SER A 907 13.57 -24.48 3.31
N ALA A 908 13.61 -25.43 4.25
CA ALA A 908 13.93 -25.11 5.64
C ALA A 908 15.43 -24.78 5.71
N VAL A 909 15.74 -23.49 5.86
CA VAL A 909 17.11 -22.99 5.93
C VAL A 909 17.71 -23.30 7.28
N ASP A 910 16.92 -23.18 8.35
CA ASP A 910 17.33 -23.56 9.70
C ASP A 910 16.15 -23.81 10.65
N ILE A 911 16.43 -24.39 11.82
CA ILE A 911 15.46 -24.59 12.91
C ILE A 911 16.18 -24.47 14.26
N CYS A 912 15.51 -23.87 15.25
CA CYS A 912 16.05 -23.64 16.59
C CYS A 912 15.03 -23.97 17.67
N SER A 913 15.50 -24.21 18.91
CA SER A 913 14.65 -24.38 20.09
C SER A 913 14.54 -23.09 20.90
N THR A 914 13.35 -22.75 21.39
CA THR A 914 13.14 -21.59 22.27
C THR A 914 13.47 -21.89 23.74
N GLY A 915 13.81 -23.14 24.07
CA GLY A 915 14.11 -23.60 25.43
C GLY A 915 14.98 -24.87 25.44
N PRO A 916 14.98 -25.66 26.53
CA PRO A 916 15.67 -26.94 26.58
C PRO A 916 15.20 -27.88 25.44
N THR A 917 16.14 -28.60 24.82
CA THR A 917 15.87 -29.52 23.71
C THR A 917 16.71 -30.78 23.84
N SER A 918 16.16 -31.89 23.35
CA SER A 918 16.76 -33.24 23.40
C SER A 918 17.48 -33.60 22.08
N CYS A 919 17.41 -32.72 21.08
CA CYS A 919 18.12 -32.84 19.81
C CYS A 919 19.50 -32.17 19.91
N PRO A 920 20.63 -32.90 19.89
CA PRO A 920 21.96 -32.37 20.21
C PRO A 920 22.53 -31.39 19.17
N VAL A 921 21.94 -31.33 17.97
CA VAL A 921 22.33 -30.39 16.89
C VAL A 921 21.44 -29.14 16.82
N MET A 922 20.45 -29.00 17.71
CA MET A 922 19.49 -27.91 17.72
C MET A 922 20.03 -26.70 18.51
N GLN A 923 20.25 -25.56 17.83
CA GLN A 923 20.70 -24.33 18.50
C GLN A 923 19.56 -23.68 19.31
N ALA A 924 19.90 -23.00 20.41
CA ALA A 924 18.97 -22.10 21.11
C ALA A 924 18.68 -20.86 20.25
N CYS A 925 17.39 -20.54 20.04
CA CYS A 925 16.94 -19.49 19.12
C CYS A 925 17.57 -18.10 19.40
N SER A 926 17.72 -17.73 20.67
CA SER A 926 18.32 -16.46 21.09
C SER A 926 19.81 -16.31 20.76
N GLN A 927 20.50 -17.40 20.40
CA GLN A 927 21.90 -17.40 19.98
C GLN A 927 22.07 -17.39 18.46
N THR A 928 20.98 -17.54 17.70
CA THR A 928 21.00 -17.45 16.23
C THR A 928 21.07 -15.98 15.76
N SER A 929 21.45 -15.75 14.51
CA SER A 929 21.40 -14.41 13.89
C SER A 929 20.11 -14.11 13.12
N TRP A 930 19.15 -15.05 13.11
CA TRP A 930 17.98 -15.03 12.23
C TRP A 930 16.65 -15.13 12.98
N SER A 931 16.62 -15.73 14.18
CA SER A 931 15.39 -15.95 14.93
C SER A 931 14.69 -14.65 15.31
N SER A 932 13.36 -14.67 15.42
CA SER A 932 12.62 -13.55 16.01
C SER A 932 12.93 -13.34 17.51
N LEU A 933 13.57 -14.32 18.15
CA LEU A 933 14.08 -14.27 19.53
C LEU A 933 15.57 -13.90 19.62
N SER A 934 16.24 -13.64 18.49
CA SER A 934 17.60 -13.09 18.49
C SER A 934 17.58 -11.60 18.89
N PRO A 935 18.67 -11.07 19.51
CA PRO A 935 18.69 -9.68 19.97
C PRO A 935 18.54 -8.67 18.83
N ASP A 936 17.71 -7.65 19.04
CA ASP A 936 17.40 -6.58 18.09
C ASP A 936 17.47 -5.19 18.74
N PRO A 937 18.65 -4.71 19.17
CA PRO A 937 18.79 -3.55 20.06
C PRO A 937 18.34 -2.21 19.47
N LYS A 938 18.12 -2.14 18.15
CA LYS A 938 17.51 -0.98 17.48
C LYS A 938 16.00 -0.86 17.73
N SER A 939 15.34 -1.94 18.13
CA SER A 939 13.90 -1.99 18.44
C SER A 939 13.57 -2.39 19.88
N GLU A 940 14.56 -2.80 20.66
CA GLU A 940 14.43 -2.98 22.11
C GLU A 940 14.39 -1.63 22.84
N LEU A 941 13.58 -1.54 23.90
CA LEU A 941 13.57 -0.43 24.85
C LEU A 941 14.16 -0.88 26.18
N GLY A 942 14.74 0.05 26.94
CA GLY A 942 15.41 -0.21 28.21
C GLY A 942 15.18 0.93 29.21
N PRO A 943 15.92 0.98 30.33
CA PRO A 943 15.77 2.05 31.31
C PRO A 943 16.08 3.43 30.70
N VAL A 944 15.37 4.45 31.17
CA VAL A 944 15.62 5.85 30.81
C VAL A 944 17.04 6.23 31.27
N LYS A 945 17.83 6.78 30.34
CA LYS A 945 19.20 7.23 30.56
C LYS A 945 19.25 8.53 31.39
N PRO A 946 20.42 8.93 31.94
CA PRO A 946 20.55 10.18 32.72
C PRO A 946 20.22 11.47 31.95
N ASP A 947 20.35 11.46 30.62
CA ASP A 947 19.93 12.53 29.70
C ASP A 947 18.41 12.54 29.43
N GLY A 948 17.65 11.61 30.02
CA GLY A 948 16.21 11.47 29.80
C GLY A 948 15.80 10.72 28.53
N ARG A 949 16.75 10.16 27.76
CA ARG A 949 16.53 9.51 26.46
C ARG A 949 16.50 7.98 26.56
N LEU A 950 16.12 7.32 25.46
CA LEU A 950 16.20 5.86 25.26
C LEU A 950 17.12 5.46 24.10
N ARG A 951 17.17 6.27 23.04
CA ARG A 951 18.10 6.11 21.90
C ARG A 951 19.53 6.50 22.29
#